data_AF-A0A9E4CWI2-F1
#
_entry.id   AF-A0A9E4CWI2-F1
#
_cell.length_a   1.000
_cell.length_b   1.000
_cell.length_c   1.000
_cell.angle_alpha   90.00
_cell.angle_beta   90.00
_cell.angle_gamma   90.00
#
_symmetry.space_group_name_H-M   'P 1'
#
loop_
_entity.id
_entity.type
_entity.pdbx_description
1 polymer ?
#
loop_
_entity_poly.entity_id
_entity_poly.type
_entity_poly.pdbx_seq_one_letter_code
_entity_poly.pdbx_strand_id
1 'polypeptide(L)'
;MVVYHASYLTAGWGPRLLPGGFVGVDLFFVLSGYLITRLLLAQLDDNDRIEIGAFMVRRFRRLYPALIATVVGVVWLLVATGRVGSAPDQMTGGELAASALATVFYVSNFVQARGWEFPIELSHTWSLAIEAQFYLLWPFVLAGLRRVGSSQRTQAATVIVAMVVIAAHRAAMWTDQAHYLPLYLRTDTRLDVILAGCLLAMVVHWGWVRSGRWLRVPGVGGAAFLVAAGLFSETGDSRMYAGFGLSVVALSALAVVASALLDAEGPVGRVVSWRPLAALGDRSYSLYLWHVPVFLTVARHIGDTSVVLRVFTGMGLTALVTEFSFRFVESSLRGGTRPAGRSLVVGFASWVEAHRRPVLVGAVAVASLPMGVAVVALSRYAWYPIGDLAQAMLRQLSFWSDPPLVGPAGRIGTFARQGNHPGPAMFWVTWPVWALLGRSSWAYQAAVATVVVTAFGLAVGVSRKVHGWLTALTVAVVGAILMRSYGAVALTQPWNPYVPLLPFLAFVIACWAVASRRWSMLPVAVLTGSFCIQCHVGYAPAVVAGIAGSLAVGLLPPRWVGEPAGDGLWGSDAGAPNGAEGALASTSTSASAEDHSAVNRSGNGSVLGWMGVALVAGGLIWVPPIVDQLRHDPGNITILIETFRAQTDETIGVGAGTRILLTQLNPVGNWLFGTRQISGSVLPGLALLTAWIASGVAAVRRRMGAVLRLDAILALLVACAWYWAIRLDSARFLYLVEWFWVLTGLVVAATVAVVVTEVAHRQRRGPVGPWVVSGLALVLVMSTASFAWTATGVSPPDMRYSRTVQAIAPAVAADLDPGATYLVTWVDPDALGGNGFGLFLELERRGLTVKAGPARAAPVEPHRVIEPADADAVITVVSGDAQIARARALPGVRELAYDDHRSDAERAEYRSLQQAVMEELRAEGLGEVADGIPTSIWIGLNDPRVQGVPFEQLSRMLTIGQATAVFLSDRELGGL
;
A
#
# COMPACT_ATOMS: atom_id res chain seq x y z
N MET A 1 27.57 0.59 18.05
CA MET A 1 26.18 0.56 17.54
C MET A 1 26.03 -0.21 16.24
N VAL A 2 26.54 0.26 15.10
CA VAL A 2 26.39 -0.48 13.82
C VAL A 2 26.92 -1.91 13.94
N VAL A 3 28.10 -2.09 14.51
CA VAL A 3 28.68 -3.44 14.72
C VAL A 3 27.87 -4.28 15.73
N TYR A 4 27.21 -3.65 16.71
CA TYR A 4 26.32 -4.35 17.65
C TYR A 4 25.09 -4.91 16.92
N HIS A 5 24.45 -4.10 16.08
CA HIS A 5 23.31 -4.53 15.27
C HIS A 5 23.70 -5.42 14.07
N ALA A 6 24.98 -5.46 13.68
CA ALA A 6 25.45 -6.41 12.66
C ALA A 6 25.24 -7.88 13.07
N SER A 7 25.00 -8.13 14.37
CA SER A 7 24.54 -9.44 14.87
C SER A 7 23.28 -9.95 14.16
N TYR A 8 22.38 -9.06 13.72
CA TYR A 8 21.22 -9.44 12.90
C TYR A 8 21.62 -10.19 11.62
N LEU A 9 22.79 -9.88 11.04
CA LEU A 9 23.29 -10.51 9.81
C LEU A 9 24.03 -11.82 10.06
N THR A 10 24.58 -12.05 11.25
CA THR A 10 25.50 -13.17 11.50
C THR A 10 24.81 -14.41 12.04
N ALA A 11 23.79 -14.29 12.89
CA ALA A 11 23.28 -15.47 13.59
C ALA A 11 21.77 -15.42 13.89
N GLY A 12 20.99 -14.52 13.29
CA GLY A 12 19.67 -14.21 13.85
C GLY A 12 19.82 -13.75 15.31
N TRP A 13 19.09 -14.36 16.25
CA TRP A 13 19.20 -14.10 17.70
C TRP A 13 20.37 -14.85 18.39
N GLY A 14 21.34 -15.40 17.63
CA GLY A 14 22.52 -16.11 18.16
C GLY A 14 23.63 -15.22 18.74
N PRO A 15 24.82 -15.79 19.07
CA PRO A 15 25.86 -15.09 19.83
C PRO A 15 26.41 -13.86 19.07
N ARG A 16 26.43 -12.73 19.78
CA ARG A 16 26.78 -11.41 19.21
C ARG A 16 28.29 -11.25 19.10
N LEU A 17 28.77 -10.66 18.00
CA LEU A 17 30.20 -10.32 17.80
C LEU A 17 30.74 -9.33 18.85
N LEU A 18 29.88 -8.43 19.33
CA LEU A 18 30.16 -7.45 20.38
C LEU A 18 28.93 -7.39 21.31
N PRO A 19 28.79 -8.33 22.27
CA PRO A 19 27.59 -8.42 23.11
C PRO A 19 27.33 -7.15 23.92
N GLY A 20 28.40 -6.42 24.27
CA GLY A 20 28.36 -5.18 25.03
C GLY A 20 28.27 -3.92 24.18
N GLY A 21 28.16 -4.04 22.86
CA GLY A 21 28.17 -2.89 21.94
C GLY A 21 27.00 -1.90 22.10
N PHE A 22 26.02 -2.21 22.97
CA PHE A 22 24.95 -1.32 23.41
C PHE A 22 25.46 -0.10 24.20
N VAL A 23 26.63 -0.21 24.85
CA VAL A 23 27.30 0.91 25.56
C VAL A 23 27.85 1.97 24.61
N GLY A 24 27.89 1.70 23.31
CA GLY A 24 28.28 2.69 22.29
C GLY A 24 27.34 3.90 22.24
N VAL A 25 26.10 3.79 22.75
CA VAL A 25 25.18 4.94 22.89
C VAL A 25 25.70 5.97 23.87
N ASP A 26 26.44 5.55 24.88
CA ASP A 26 26.90 6.44 25.95
C ASP A 26 27.94 7.42 25.43
N LEU A 27 28.84 6.98 24.53
CA LEU A 27 29.78 7.87 23.86
C LEU A 27 29.06 8.93 23.01
N PHE A 28 27.99 8.52 22.32
CA PHE A 28 27.13 9.45 21.58
C PHE A 28 26.48 10.49 22.50
N PHE A 29 25.92 10.05 23.63
CA PHE A 29 25.31 10.96 24.62
C PHE A 29 26.30 11.95 25.23
N VAL A 30 27.50 11.51 25.61
CA VAL A 30 28.56 12.42 26.10
C VAL A 30 28.93 13.44 25.02
N LEU A 31 29.11 13.02 23.76
CA LEU A 31 29.41 13.93 22.65
C LEU A 31 28.28 14.93 22.40
N SER A 32 27.03 14.50 22.40
CA SER A 32 25.87 15.37 22.24
C SER A 32 25.79 16.41 23.36
N GLY A 33 25.94 15.99 24.62
CA GLY A 33 25.97 16.91 25.77
C GLY A 33 27.07 17.97 25.65
N TYR A 34 28.28 17.58 25.25
CA TYR A 34 29.39 18.50 25.02
C TYR A 34 29.09 19.51 23.90
N LEU A 35 28.70 19.03 22.71
CA LEU A 35 28.49 19.88 21.54
C LEU A 35 27.32 20.85 21.73
N ILE A 36 26.23 20.39 22.34
CA ILE A 36 25.06 21.22 22.64
C ILE A 36 25.47 22.34 23.61
N THR A 37 26.06 21.96 24.74
CA THR A 37 26.41 22.92 25.79
C THR A 37 27.43 23.94 25.32
N ARG A 38 28.46 23.51 24.58
CA ARG A 38 29.44 24.42 23.97
C ARG A 38 28.79 25.46 23.06
N LEU A 39 27.83 25.06 22.23
CA LEU A 39 27.13 25.99 21.32
C LEU A 39 26.18 26.95 22.03
N LEU A 40 25.64 26.57 23.19
CA LEU A 40 24.83 27.44 24.03
C LEU A 40 25.68 28.41 24.84
N LEU A 41 26.81 27.93 25.39
CA LEU A 41 27.79 28.78 26.09
C LEU A 41 28.38 29.84 25.15
N ALA A 42 28.74 29.48 23.90
CA ALA A 42 29.19 30.45 22.91
C ALA A 42 28.12 31.53 22.62
N GLN A 43 26.84 31.16 22.54
CA GLN A 43 25.76 32.15 22.36
C GLN A 43 25.58 33.07 23.56
N LEU A 44 25.79 32.55 24.77
CA LEU A 44 25.77 33.36 25.98
C LEU A 44 26.93 34.36 26.01
N ASP A 45 28.12 33.94 25.60
CA ASP A 45 29.27 34.85 25.50
C ASP A 45 29.04 35.94 24.42
N ASP A 46 28.45 35.59 23.29
CA ASP A 46 28.23 36.52 22.17
C ASP A 46 27.03 37.47 22.37
N ASN A 47 25.94 37.00 22.97
CA ASN A 47 24.65 37.71 22.98
C ASN A 47 24.04 37.92 24.38
N ASP A 48 24.70 37.46 25.44
CA ASP A 48 24.21 37.42 26.84
C ASP A 48 22.83 36.75 27.01
N ARG A 49 22.40 35.97 26.01
CA ARG A 49 21.12 35.25 26.02
C ARG A 49 21.15 34.03 25.10
N ILE A 50 20.36 33.02 25.45
CA ILE A 50 20.16 31.85 24.60
C ILE A 50 18.95 32.06 23.69
N GLU A 51 19.16 32.03 22.37
CA GLU A 51 18.09 32.12 21.38
C GLU A 51 17.47 30.74 21.11
N ILE A 52 16.64 30.27 22.05
CA ILE A 52 16.08 28.91 22.04
C ILE A 52 15.32 28.62 20.73
N GLY A 53 14.50 29.55 20.25
CA GLY A 53 13.76 29.37 19.00
C GLY A 53 14.67 29.16 17.78
N ALA A 54 15.71 30.00 17.65
CA ALA A 54 16.67 29.89 16.55
C ALA A 54 17.51 28.60 16.67
N PHE A 55 17.89 28.20 17.88
CA PHE A 55 18.56 26.93 18.16
C PHE A 55 17.71 25.74 17.71
N MET A 56 16.44 25.69 18.11
CA MET A 56 15.53 24.59 17.78
C MET A 56 15.27 24.52 16.28
N VAL A 57 15.06 25.65 15.58
CA VAL A 57 14.85 25.67 14.13
C VAL A 57 16.07 25.12 13.37
N ARG A 58 17.30 25.45 13.79
CA ARG A 58 18.53 24.91 13.18
C ARG A 58 18.62 23.39 13.34
N ARG A 59 18.27 22.87 14.52
CA ARG A 59 18.25 21.42 14.78
C ARG A 59 17.16 20.70 14.00
N PHE A 60 15.96 21.27 13.99
CA PHE A 60 14.83 20.74 13.22
C PHE A 60 15.20 20.59 11.74
N ARG A 61 15.72 21.64 11.11
CA ARG A 61 16.14 21.62 9.69
C ARG A 61 17.27 20.64 9.38
N ARG A 62 18.08 20.28 10.39
CA ARG A 62 19.19 19.34 10.24
C ARG A 62 18.76 17.88 10.41
N LEU A 63 17.90 17.59 11.37
CA LEU A 63 17.60 16.21 11.80
C LEU A 63 16.33 15.64 11.16
N TYR A 64 15.24 16.42 11.16
CA TYR A 64 13.93 15.91 10.72
C TYR A 64 13.90 15.36 9.29
N PRO A 65 14.52 15.98 8.27
CA PRO A 65 14.38 15.50 6.90
C PRO A 65 14.82 14.04 6.72
N ALA A 66 15.99 13.67 7.26
CA ALA A 66 16.48 12.30 7.15
C ALA A 66 15.67 11.34 8.03
N LEU A 67 15.23 11.78 9.22
CA LEU A 67 14.34 10.98 10.08
C LEU A 67 13.03 10.63 9.36
N ILE A 68 12.36 11.63 8.77
CA ILE A 68 11.10 11.42 8.04
C ILE A 68 11.33 10.48 6.85
N ALA A 69 12.42 10.65 6.10
CA ALA A 69 12.75 9.75 4.99
C ALA A 69 12.92 8.30 5.45
N THR A 70 13.59 8.08 6.58
CA THR A 70 13.74 6.74 7.17
C THR A 70 12.41 6.18 7.66
N VAL A 71 11.61 6.95 8.39
CA VAL A 71 10.30 6.49 8.88
C VAL A 71 9.39 6.11 7.71
N VAL A 72 9.29 6.97 6.69
CA VAL A 72 8.50 6.67 5.48
C VAL A 72 9.05 5.43 4.78
N GLY A 73 10.37 5.31 4.63
CA GLY A 73 11.00 4.16 3.99
C GLY A 73 10.75 2.85 4.74
N VAL A 74 10.83 2.86 6.06
CA VAL A 74 10.57 1.69 6.91
C VAL A 74 9.09 1.31 6.92
N VAL A 75 8.19 2.28 7.11
CA VAL A 75 6.74 2.06 7.04
C VAL A 75 6.41 1.40 5.70
N TRP A 76 6.92 1.98 4.62
CA TRP A 76 6.69 1.45 3.29
C TRP A 76 7.26 0.03 3.12
N LEU A 77 8.50 -0.23 3.57
CA LEU A 77 9.15 -1.54 3.53
C LEU A 77 8.36 -2.62 4.29
N LEU A 78 7.88 -2.30 5.50
CA LEU A 78 7.14 -3.23 6.33
C LEU A 78 5.83 -3.66 5.67
N VAL A 79 5.12 -2.71 5.08
CA VAL A 79 3.90 -3.04 4.35
C VAL A 79 4.27 -3.76 3.05
N ALA A 80 5.34 -3.35 2.40
CA ALA A 80 5.77 -3.94 1.13
C ALA A 80 6.07 -5.43 1.24
N THR A 81 6.57 -5.84 2.41
CA THR A 81 6.92 -7.22 2.74
C THR A 81 5.76 -8.01 3.36
N GLY A 82 4.53 -7.46 3.40
CA GLY A 82 3.35 -8.13 3.93
C GLY A 82 3.33 -8.28 5.45
N ARG A 83 4.14 -7.51 6.19
CA ARG A 83 4.15 -7.52 7.67
C ARG A 83 3.03 -6.72 8.31
N VAL A 84 2.21 -6.07 7.47
CA VAL A 84 1.10 -5.24 7.90
C VAL A 84 -0.17 -5.77 7.28
N GLY A 85 -1.12 -6.14 8.12
CA GLY A 85 -2.38 -6.72 7.68
C GLY A 85 -3.22 -7.17 8.86
N SER A 86 -4.12 -8.12 8.59
CA SER A 86 -5.08 -8.63 9.56
C SER A 86 -4.80 -10.06 9.99
N ALA A 87 -3.67 -10.65 9.57
CA ALA A 87 -3.26 -11.97 10.03
C ALA A 87 -2.76 -11.91 11.49
N PRO A 88 -2.94 -12.98 12.29
CA PRO A 88 -2.61 -12.99 13.72
C PRO A 88 -1.14 -12.67 14.06
N ASP A 89 -0.23 -12.90 13.11
CA ASP A 89 1.22 -12.69 13.24
C ASP A 89 1.70 -11.36 12.63
N GLN A 90 0.78 -10.54 12.09
CA GLN A 90 1.08 -9.29 11.42
C GLN A 90 0.72 -8.10 12.30
N MET A 91 1.55 -7.07 12.24
CA MET A 91 1.28 -5.82 12.94
C MET A 91 0.14 -5.08 12.21
N THR A 92 -0.81 -4.52 12.93
CA THR A 92 -1.90 -3.78 12.29
C THR A 92 -1.38 -2.47 11.70
N GLY A 93 -2.08 -1.96 10.67
CA GLY A 93 -1.75 -0.65 10.10
C GLY A 93 -1.86 0.50 11.11
N GLY A 94 -2.75 0.36 12.10
CA GLY A 94 -2.91 1.32 13.19
C GLY A 94 -1.72 1.35 14.14
N GLU A 95 -1.20 0.17 14.52
CA GLU A 95 0.00 0.05 15.35
C GLU A 95 1.23 0.61 14.64
N LEU A 96 1.43 0.27 13.35
CA LEU A 96 2.52 0.85 12.57
C LEU A 96 2.45 2.38 12.51
N ALA A 97 1.24 2.93 12.31
CA ALA A 97 1.04 4.37 12.30
C ALA A 97 1.37 5.00 13.66
N ALA A 98 0.92 4.38 14.77
CA ALA A 98 1.23 4.84 16.12
C ALA A 98 2.74 4.81 16.40
N SER A 99 3.44 3.74 16.01
CA SER A 99 4.90 3.63 16.15
C SER A 99 5.64 4.68 15.31
N ALA A 100 5.21 4.89 14.06
CA ALA A 100 5.79 5.91 13.19
C ALA A 100 5.62 7.32 13.77
N LEU A 101 4.41 7.65 14.27
CA LEU A 101 4.16 8.92 14.95
C LEU A 101 5.00 9.06 16.23
N ALA A 102 5.14 8.00 17.02
CA ALA A 102 5.98 8.01 18.21
C ALA A 102 7.46 8.31 17.88
N THR A 103 7.97 7.79 16.77
CA THR A 103 9.31 8.14 16.27
C THR A 103 9.39 9.61 15.81
N VAL A 104 8.40 10.09 15.04
CA VAL A 104 8.38 11.48 14.52
C VAL A 104 8.28 12.53 15.62
N PHE A 105 7.54 12.23 16.68
CA PHE A 105 7.37 13.11 17.85
C PHE A 105 8.43 12.89 18.95
N TYR A 106 9.44 12.05 18.70
CA TYR A 106 10.51 11.76 19.67
C TYR A 106 10.00 11.27 21.04
N VAL A 107 9.01 10.36 21.00
CA VAL A 107 8.47 9.66 22.19
C VAL A 107 8.58 8.14 22.08
N SER A 108 9.27 7.62 21.06
CA SER A 108 9.44 6.18 20.84
C SER A 108 10.10 5.46 22.02
N ASN A 109 10.95 6.15 22.78
CA ASN A 109 11.62 5.58 23.94
C ASN A 109 10.66 5.26 25.09
N PHE A 110 9.65 6.10 25.33
CA PHE A 110 8.62 5.84 26.34
C PHE A 110 7.65 4.74 25.92
N VAL A 111 7.30 4.70 24.63
CA VAL A 111 6.46 3.63 24.06
C VAL A 111 7.14 2.28 24.24
N GLN A 112 8.41 2.16 23.81
CA GLN A 112 9.18 0.93 23.94
C GLN A 112 9.43 0.55 25.41
N ALA A 113 9.67 1.53 26.31
CA ALA A 113 9.87 1.26 27.73
C ALA A 113 8.64 0.68 28.45
N ARG A 114 7.43 0.79 27.88
CA ARG A 114 6.21 0.17 28.41
C ARG A 114 5.97 -1.26 27.91
N GLY A 115 6.90 -1.81 27.14
CA GLY A 115 6.76 -3.14 26.55
C GLY A 115 5.79 -3.19 25.37
N TRP A 116 5.43 -2.04 24.78
CA TRP A 116 4.62 -2.02 23.56
C TRP A 116 5.40 -2.68 22.42
N GLU A 117 4.71 -3.50 21.62
CA GLU A 117 5.27 -4.02 20.39
C GLU A 117 5.64 -2.86 19.46
N PHE A 118 6.92 -2.80 19.08
CA PHE A 118 7.48 -1.72 18.30
C PHE A 118 8.30 -2.31 17.15
N PRO A 119 8.20 -1.74 15.93
CA PRO A 119 8.97 -2.22 14.79
C PRO A 119 10.47 -2.23 15.10
N ILE A 120 11.11 -3.40 15.01
CA ILE A 120 12.54 -3.56 15.32
C ILE A 120 13.39 -2.66 14.39
N GLU A 121 12.91 -2.39 13.18
CA GLU A 121 13.51 -1.51 12.19
C GLU A 121 13.61 -0.06 12.65
N LEU A 122 12.73 0.39 13.55
CA LEU A 122 12.77 1.71 14.18
C LEU A 122 13.17 1.65 15.65
N SER A 123 13.46 0.46 16.20
CA SER A 123 13.73 0.30 17.64
C SER A 123 14.83 1.23 18.11
N HIS A 124 15.94 1.34 17.37
CA HIS A 124 17.09 2.18 17.70
C HIS A 124 16.77 3.68 17.79
N THR A 125 15.63 4.17 17.30
CA THR A 125 15.28 5.60 17.37
C THR A 125 15.00 6.10 18.80
N TRP A 126 14.90 5.20 19.79
CA TRP A 126 14.76 5.57 21.21
C TRP A 126 15.86 6.53 21.68
N SER A 127 17.11 6.35 21.23
CA SER A 127 18.24 7.18 21.67
C SER A 127 18.13 8.61 21.12
N LEU A 128 17.61 8.75 19.89
CA LEU A 128 17.33 10.05 19.26
C LEU A 128 16.22 10.78 20.00
N ALA A 129 15.24 10.05 20.54
CA ALA A 129 14.17 10.64 21.35
C ALA A 129 14.72 11.29 22.62
N ILE A 130 15.62 10.60 23.34
CA ILE A 130 16.31 11.16 24.51
C ILE A 130 17.09 12.43 24.13
N GLU A 131 17.86 12.39 23.05
CA GLU A 131 18.62 13.55 22.57
C GLU A 131 17.70 14.73 22.21
N ALA A 132 16.57 14.47 21.54
CA ALA A 132 15.61 15.50 21.17
C ALA A 132 14.91 16.15 22.38
N GLN A 133 14.57 15.35 23.38
CA GLN A 133 14.04 15.84 24.66
C GLN A 133 15.10 16.70 25.38
N PHE A 134 16.37 16.33 25.29
CA PHE A 134 17.47 17.11 25.83
C PHE A 134 17.68 18.44 25.07
N TYR A 135 17.56 18.46 23.73
CA TYR A 135 17.60 19.71 22.95
C TYR A 135 16.54 20.71 23.42
N LEU A 136 15.36 20.21 23.82
CA LEU A 136 14.29 21.04 24.36
C LEU A 136 14.60 21.50 25.79
N LEU A 137 15.01 20.59 26.69
CA LEU A 137 15.13 20.86 28.13
C LEU A 137 16.37 21.70 28.49
N TRP A 138 17.54 21.34 27.99
CA TRP A 138 18.83 21.89 28.46
C TRP A 138 19.01 23.40 28.26
N PRO A 139 18.57 24.02 27.15
CA PRO A 139 18.64 25.48 26.99
C PRO A 139 17.95 26.24 28.13
N PHE A 140 16.80 25.75 28.62
CA PHE A 140 16.09 26.38 29.74
C PHE A 140 16.84 26.19 31.06
N VAL A 141 17.38 25.00 31.32
CA VAL A 141 18.17 24.72 32.53
C VAL A 141 19.40 25.62 32.58
N LEU A 142 20.15 25.70 31.48
CA LEU A 142 21.37 26.52 31.43
C LEU A 142 21.06 28.02 31.56
N ALA A 143 19.99 28.51 30.91
CA ALA A 143 19.53 29.89 31.07
C ALA A 143 19.09 30.19 32.51
N GLY A 144 18.36 29.26 33.16
CA GLY A 144 17.93 29.37 34.54
C GLY A 144 19.09 29.43 35.53
N LEU A 145 20.07 28.54 35.39
CA LEU A 145 21.29 28.53 36.22
C LEU A 145 22.03 29.87 36.14
N ARG A 146 22.10 30.48 34.95
CA ARG A 146 22.71 31.81 34.77
C ARG A 146 21.88 32.94 35.35
N ARG A 147 20.54 32.91 35.19
CA ARG A 147 19.64 33.96 35.68
C ARG A 147 19.62 34.07 37.21
N VAL A 148 19.83 32.97 37.93
CA VAL A 148 19.90 32.94 39.40
C VAL A 148 21.26 33.46 39.92
N GLY A 149 22.18 33.89 39.05
CA GLY A 149 23.48 34.44 39.45
C GLY A 149 24.41 33.38 40.07
N SER A 150 24.18 32.10 39.78
CA SER A 150 24.96 31.02 40.37
C SER A 150 26.42 31.06 39.90
N SER A 151 27.36 30.85 40.83
CA SER A 151 28.78 30.78 40.51
C SER A 151 29.07 29.57 39.59
N GLN A 152 30.16 29.63 38.82
CA GLN A 152 30.60 28.50 37.98
C GLN A 152 30.75 27.19 38.80
N ARG A 153 31.26 27.28 40.04
CA ARG A 153 31.37 26.15 40.98
C ARG A 153 30.02 25.57 41.36
N THR A 154 29.05 26.43 41.66
CA THR A 154 27.68 26.02 41.97
C THR A 154 27.06 25.30 40.79
N GLN A 155 27.22 25.82 39.57
CA GLN A 155 26.68 25.18 38.36
C GLN A 155 27.28 23.79 38.12
N ALA A 156 28.60 23.64 38.21
CA ALA A 156 29.25 22.33 38.11
C ALA A 156 28.78 21.37 39.21
N ALA A 157 28.70 21.84 40.46
CA ALA A 157 28.22 21.02 41.57
C ALA A 157 26.77 20.56 41.35
N THR A 158 25.89 21.43 40.86
CA THR A 158 24.50 21.05 40.52
C THR A 158 24.45 19.96 39.45
N VAL A 159 25.26 20.07 38.39
CA VAL A 159 25.34 19.04 37.34
C VAL A 159 25.86 17.71 37.90
N ILE A 160 26.90 17.75 38.72
CA ILE A 160 27.46 16.55 39.37
C ILE A 160 26.43 15.90 40.30
N VAL A 161 25.74 16.68 41.13
CA VAL A 161 24.69 16.18 42.03
C VAL A 161 23.56 15.57 41.21
N ALA A 162 23.13 16.20 40.12
CA ALA A 162 22.11 15.64 39.24
C ALA A 162 22.55 14.28 38.64
N MET A 163 23.81 14.17 38.20
CA MET A 163 24.36 12.90 37.71
C MET A 163 24.33 11.80 38.78
N VAL A 164 24.72 12.12 40.02
CA VAL A 164 24.70 11.17 41.15
C VAL A 164 23.28 10.76 41.49
N VAL A 165 22.34 11.70 41.54
CA VAL A 165 20.92 11.43 41.82
C VAL A 165 20.31 10.52 40.74
N ILE A 166 20.59 10.78 39.46
CA ILE A 166 20.09 9.94 38.35
C ILE A 166 20.71 8.54 38.41
N ALA A 167 22.00 8.43 38.71
CA ALA A 167 22.67 7.13 38.86
C ALA A 167 22.08 6.33 40.05
N ALA A 168 21.83 6.99 41.18
CA ALA A 168 21.18 6.38 42.33
C ALA A 168 19.72 5.97 42.04
N HIS A 169 18.96 6.81 41.33
CA HIS A 169 17.59 6.50 40.88
C HIS A 169 17.58 5.27 39.98
N ARG A 170 18.48 5.20 38.99
CA ARG A 170 18.63 4.04 38.12
C ARG A 170 18.95 2.76 38.90
N ALA A 171 19.86 2.84 39.88
CA ALA A 171 20.22 1.69 40.72
C ALA A 171 19.04 1.27 41.63
N ALA A 172 18.27 2.23 42.17
CA ALA A 172 17.11 1.95 43.01
C ALA A 172 15.94 1.34 42.24
N MET A 173 15.81 1.64 40.94
CA MET A 173 14.81 1.05 40.05
C MET A 173 15.21 -0.34 39.52
N TRP A 174 16.41 -0.83 39.83
CA TRP A 174 16.85 -2.16 39.42
C TRP A 174 16.09 -3.24 40.18
N THR A 175 15.46 -4.16 39.46
CA THR A 175 14.78 -5.33 40.02
C THR A 175 15.53 -6.62 39.66
N ASP A 176 15.54 -6.95 38.37
CA ASP A 176 16.14 -8.17 37.84
C ASP A 176 16.63 -7.98 36.40
N GLN A 177 17.31 -8.99 35.87
CA GLN A 177 17.85 -9.00 34.53
C GLN A 177 16.78 -9.10 33.43
N ALA A 178 15.57 -9.60 33.70
CA ALA A 178 14.51 -9.68 32.70
C ALA A 178 13.85 -8.32 32.44
N HIS A 179 13.88 -7.40 33.40
CA HIS A 179 13.22 -6.09 33.35
C HIS A 179 14.21 -4.91 33.16
N TYR A 180 15.34 -5.11 32.49
CA TYR A 180 16.33 -4.05 32.25
C TYR A 180 15.88 -2.99 31.23
N LEU A 181 14.95 -3.33 30.33
CA LEU A 181 14.63 -2.52 29.15
C LEU A 181 14.11 -1.11 29.50
N PRO A 182 13.19 -0.93 30.47
CA PRO A 182 12.78 0.41 30.90
C PRO A 182 13.95 1.25 31.44
N LEU A 183 14.89 0.65 32.17
CA LEU A 183 16.08 1.34 32.70
C LEU A 183 17.04 1.77 31.61
N TYR A 184 17.08 1.03 30.50
CA TYR A 184 17.94 1.34 29.36
C TYR A 184 17.37 2.42 28.44
N LEU A 185 16.04 2.45 28.26
CA LEU A 185 15.36 3.31 27.28
C LEU A 185 14.82 4.63 27.85
N ARG A 186 14.58 4.72 29.15
CA ARG A 186 13.97 5.91 29.75
C ARG A 186 14.95 7.07 29.89
N THR A 187 14.41 8.27 29.71
CA THR A 187 15.19 9.52 29.80
C THR A 187 15.68 9.78 31.23
N ASP A 188 14.82 9.56 32.23
CA ASP A 188 15.13 9.81 33.64
C ASP A 188 16.22 8.90 34.21
N THR A 189 16.55 7.79 33.54
CA THR A 189 17.59 6.85 33.97
C THR A 189 18.89 6.97 33.17
N ARG A 190 18.97 7.85 32.15
CA ARG A 190 20.14 7.93 31.25
C ARG A 190 20.70 9.35 31.05
N LEU A 191 20.01 10.37 31.57
CA LEU A 191 20.42 11.77 31.44
C LEU A 191 21.79 12.06 32.07
N ASP A 192 22.23 11.30 33.08
CA ASP A 192 23.55 11.44 33.72
C ASP A 192 24.71 11.34 32.72
N VAL A 193 24.56 10.52 31.69
CA VAL A 193 25.56 10.33 30.64
C VAL A 193 25.69 11.56 29.75
N ILE A 194 24.56 12.18 29.36
CA ILE A 194 24.56 13.43 28.59
C ILE A 194 25.12 14.58 29.45
N LEU A 195 24.73 14.63 30.73
CA LEU A 195 25.21 15.63 31.68
C LEU A 195 26.72 15.57 31.89
N ALA A 196 27.35 14.40 31.82
CA ALA A 196 28.82 14.29 31.85
C ALA A 196 29.45 15.12 30.72
N GLY A 197 28.96 15.00 29.49
CA GLY A 197 29.41 15.81 28.36
C GLY A 197 29.18 17.31 28.57
N CYS A 198 28.05 17.69 29.18
CA CYS A 198 27.75 19.08 29.52
C CYS A 198 28.74 19.65 30.52
N LEU A 199 29.06 18.87 31.56
CA LEU A 199 30.06 19.23 32.56
C LEU A 199 31.43 19.45 31.88
N LEU A 200 31.85 18.56 30.98
CA LEU A 200 33.09 18.73 30.23
C LEU A 200 33.09 20.03 29.41
N ALA A 201 31.99 20.33 28.70
CA ALA A 201 31.88 21.59 27.97
C ALA A 201 32.02 22.81 28.88
N MET A 202 31.39 22.79 30.06
CA MET A 202 31.45 23.88 31.03
C MET A 202 32.86 24.09 31.60
N VAL A 203 33.52 23.02 32.06
CA VAL A 203 34.87 23.13 32.67
C VAL A 203 35.94 23.48 31.64
N VAL A 204 35.78 23.07 30.38
CA VAL A 204 36.63 23.50 29.26
C VAL A 204 36.39 24.97 28.95
N HIS A 205 35.12 25.40 28.87
CA HIS A 205 34.74 26.79 28.59
C HIS A 205 35.29 27.77 29.64
N TRP A 206 35.23 27.39 30.92
CA TRP A 206 35.76 28.21 32.02
C TRP A 206 37.28 28.11 32.20
N GLY A 207 37.97 27.30 31.39
CA GLY A 207 39.42 27.14 31.45
C GLY A 207 39.94 26.40 32.68
N TRP A 208 39.08 25.65 33.38
CA TRP A 208 39.47 24.84 34.55
C TRP A 208 40.30 23.61 34.15
N VAL A 209 40.08 23.10 32.93
CA VAL A 209 40.85 22.01 32.34
C VAL A 209 41.67 22.55 31.17
N ARG A 210 42.98 22.35 31.21
CA ARG A 210 43.91 22.80 30.17
C ARG A 210 44.39 21.65 29.29
N SER A 211 44.71 21.98 28.04
CA SER A 211 45.38 21.06 27.11
C SER A 211 46.69 20.55 27.68
N GLY A 212 46.97 19.26 27.55
CA GLY A 212 48.22 18.69 28.04
C GLY A 212 48.31 17.18 27.90
N ARG A 213 49.55 16.68 27.88
CA ARG A 213 49.88 15.25 27.67
C ARG A 213 49.37 14.33 28.79
N TRP A 214 49.02 14.88 29.97
CA TRP A 214 48.44 14.12 31.08
C TRP A 214 47.10 13.46 30.71
N LEU A 215 46.41 13.96 29.67
CA LEU A 215 45.17 13.40 29.15
C LEU A 215 45.34 12.11 28.32
N ARG A 216 46.58 11.70 28.00
CA ARG A 216 46.85 10.49 27.22
C ARG A 216 46.49 9.22 27.98
N VAL A 217 46.89 9.15 29.25
CA VAL A 217 46.62 8.00 30.12
C VAL A 217 45.11 7.79 30.34
N PRO A 218 44.33 8.79 30.80
CA PRO A 218 42.89 8.62 30.97
C PRO A 218 42.17 8.43 29.62
N GLY A 219 42.64 9.04 28.53
CA GLY A 219 42.08 8.83 27.19
C GLY A 219 42.25 7.40 26.69
N VAL A 220 43.47 6.85 26.77
CA VAL A 220 43.77 5.46 26.37
C VAL A 220 43.10 4.47 27.32
N GLY A 221 43.14 4.72 28.64
CA GLY A 221 42.46 3.89 29.63
C GLY A 221 40.95 3.86 29.43
N GLY A 222 40.34 5.01 29.16
CA GLY A 222 38.91 5.12 28.82
C GLY A 222 38.58 4.37 27.53
N ALA A 223 39.40 4.51 26.48
CA ALA A 223 39.20 3.78 25.22
C ALA A 223 39.32 2.25 25.43
N ALA A 224 40.33 1.79 26.18
CA ALA A 224 40.53 0.39 26.51
C ALA A 224 39.35 -0.18 27.31
N PHE A 225 38.84 0.59 28.29
CA PHE A 225 37.66 0.20 29.06
C PHE A 225 36.41 0.10 28.18
N LEU A 226 36.17 1.06 27.28
CA LEU A 226 35.02 0.99 26.36
C LEU A 226 35.11 -0.22 25.42
N VAL A 227 36.30 -0.57 24.94
CA VAL A 227 36.53 -1.78 24.14
C VAL A 227 36.25 -3.03 24.98
N ALA A 228 36.77 -3.10 26.21
CA ALA A 228 36.52 -4.22 27.12
C ALA A 228 35.02 -4.37 27.46
N ALA A 229 34.33 -3.28 27.79
CA ALA A 229 32.89 -3.28 28.02
C ALA A 229 32.12 -3.76 26.78
N GLY A 230 32.56 -3.37 25.58
CA GLY A 230 31.98 -3.84 24.32
C GLY A 230 32.11 -5.35 24.09
N LEU A 231 33.24 -5.94 24.52
CA LEU A 231 33.57 -7.35 24.32
C LEU A 231 32.99 -8.26 25.40
N PHE A 232 32.93 -7.80 26.66
CA PHE A 232 32.70 -8.67 27.82
C PHE A 232 31.40 -8.40 28.59
N SER A 233 30.59 -7.42 28.18
CA SER A 233 29.33 -7.10 28.86
C SER A 233 28.13 -7.58 28.06
N GLU A 234 27.05 -7.92 28.75
CA GLU A 234 25.78 -8.31 28.13
C GLU A 234 24.66 -7.33 28.47
N THR A 235 23.62 -7.32 27.63
CA THR A 235 22.45 -6.49 27.89
C THR A 235 21.69 -7.05 29.08
N GLY A 236 21.38 -6.22 30.07
CA GLY A 236 20.77 -6.65 31.34
C GLY A 236 21.77 -7.12 32.40
N ASP A 237 23.09 -6.97 32.21
CA ASP A 237 24.06 -7.24 33.28
C ASP A 237 23.80 -6.34 34.51
N SER A 238 23.55 -6.95 35.67
CA SER A 238 23.29 -6.22 36.92
C SER A 238 24.42 -5.27 37.31
N ARG A 239 25.67 -5.58 36.94
CA ARG A 239 26.84 -4.70 37.18
C ARG A 239 26.70 -3.36 36.45
N MET A 240 26.01 -3.33 35.31
CA MET A 240 25.81 -2.12 34.52
C MET A 240 24.76 -1.19 35.14
N TYR A 241 23.68 -1.75 35.68
CA TYR A 241 22.53 -0.99 36.16
C TYR A 241 22.51 -0.79 37.68
N ALA A 242 22.79 -1.84 38.46
CA ALA A 242 22.89 -1.76 39.92
C ALA A 242 24.29 -1.35 40.40
N GLY A 243 25.36 -1.80 39.70
CA GLY A 243 26.76 -1.61 40.09
C GLY A 243 27.45 -0.35 39.54
N PHE A 244 26.70 0.67 39.11
CA PHE A 244 27.22 1.90 38.48
C PHE A 244 28.02 1.71 37.18
N GLY A 245 28.00 0.53 36.54
CA GLY A 245 28.79 0.27 35.33
C GLY A 245 28.51 1.25 34.18
N LEU A 246 27.25 1.66 33.97
CA LEU A 246 26.90 2.69 32.97
C LEU A 246 27.51 4.07 33.31
N SER A 247 27.68 4.41 34.58
CA SER A 247 28.35 5.64 34.99
C SER A 247 29.86 5.55 34.72
N VAL A 248 30.48 4.38 34.91
CA VAL A 248 31.89 4.15 34.55
C VAL A 248 32.10 4.23 33.03
N VAL A 249 31.16 3.70 32.24
CA VAL A 249 31.13 3.86 30.78
C VAL A 249 31.05 5.35 30.41
N ALA A 250 30.17 6.12 31.06
CA ALA A 250 30.03 7.55 30.81
C ALA A 250 31.33 8.32 31.12
N LEU A 251 31.99 8.04 32.24
CA LEU A 251 33.28 8.64 32.61
C LEU A 251 34.41 8.24 31.65
N SER A 252 34.41 7.00 31.17
CA SER A 252 35.37 6.52 30.19
C SER A 252 35.18 7.21 28.84
N ALA A 253 33.93 7.37 28.39
CA ALA A 253 33.59 8.16 27.22
C ALA A 253 33.99 9.64 27.39
N LEU A 254 33.75 10.23 28.57
CA LEU A 254 34.18 11.58 28.92
C LEU A 254 35.70 11.75 28.76
N ALA A 255 36.47 10.80 29.27
CA ALA A 255 37.93 10.81 29.20
C ALA A 255 38.43 10.71 27.74
N VAL A 256 37.80 9.87 26.91
CA VAL A 256 38.10 9.76 25.48
C VAL A 256 37.80 11.07 24.76
N VAL A 257 36.64 11.68 25.00
CA VAL A 257 36.25 12.95 24.38
C VAL A 257 37.18 14.09 24.82
N ALA A 258 37.49 14.19 26.12
CA ALA A 258 38.42 15.18 26.64
C ALA A 258 39.82 15.03 26.03
N SER A 259 40.34 13.80 25.96
CA SER A 259 41.65 13.49 25.36
C SER A 259 41.69 13.85 23.87
N ALA A 260 40.66 13.48 23.11
CA ALA A 260 40.55 13.78 21.68
C ALA A 260 40.52 15.30 21.40
N LEU A 261 39.87 16.09 22.27
CA LEU A 261 39.70 17.53 22.08
C LEU A 261 40.90 18.36 22.56
N LEU A 262 41.51 17.97 23.69
CA LEU A 262 42.51 18.78 24.39
C LEU A 262 43.95 18.27 24.22
N ASP A 263 44.15 17.07 23.64
CA ASP A 263 45.44 16.53 23.19
C ASP A 263 45.28 15.86 21.81
N ALA A 264 44.95 16.67 20.79
CA ALA A 264 44.67 16.19 19.43
C ALA A 264 45.85 15.41 18.79
N GLU A 265 47.09 15.70 19.19
CA GLU A 265 48.30 14.97 18.76
C GLU A 265 48.52 13.66 19.53
N GLY A 266 47.78 13.45 20.62
CA GLY A 266 47.80 12.23 21.41
C GLY A 266 47.31 10.99 20.64
N PRO A 267 47.50 9.79 21.19
CA PRO A 267 47.12 8.54 20.53
C PRO A 267 45.64 8.50 20.12
N VAL A 268 44.74 8.90 21.04
CA VAL A 268 43.29 8.96 20.80
C VAL A 268 42.96 9.99 19.72
N GLY A 269 43.49 11.21 19.84
CA GLY A 269 43.30 12.30 18.87
C GLY A 269 43.73 11.93 17.45
N ARG A 270 44.89 11.27 17.29
CA ARG A 270 45.39 10.79 15.98
C ARG A 270 44.49 9.72 15.36
N VAL A 271 43.93 8.81 16.16
CA VAL A 271 43.01 7.77 15.64
C VAL A 271 41.71 8.41 15.16
N VAL A 272 41.07 9.24 15.99
CA VAL A 272 39.76 9.82 15.63
C VAL A 272 39.84 10.87 14.52
N SER A 273 41.00 11.50 14.34
CA SER A 273 41.27 12.43 13.23
C SER A 273 41.67 11.74 11.92
N TRP A 274 41.75 10.40 11.90
CA TRP A 274 42.02 9.66 10.68
C TRP A 274 40.92 9.92 9.64
N ARG A 275 41.32 10.33 8.42
CA ARG A 275 40.41 10.80 7.36
C ARG A 275 39.20 9.89 7.10
N PRO A 276 39.33 8.55 7.01
CA PRO A 276 38.18 7.66 6.84
C PRO A 276 37.20 7.70 8.02
N LEU A 277 37.69 7.78 9.26
CA LEU A 277 36.84 7.87 10.45
C LEU A 277 36.15 9.24 10.53
N ALA A 278 36.84 10.32 10.18
CA ALA A 278 36.23 11.64 10.07
C ALA A 278 35.12 11.67 8.99
N ALA A 279 35.38 11.10 7.81
CA ALA A 279 34.41 11.01 6.72
C ALA A 279 33.18 10.13 7.08
N LEU A 280 33.37 9.11 7.90
CA LEU A 280 32.28 8.31 8.48
C LEU A 280 31.49 9.14 9.52
N GLY A 281 32.19 9.94 10.33
CA GLY A 281 31.61 10.87 11.28
C GLY A 281 30.66 11.89 10.63
N ASP A 282 31.02 12.41 9.45
CA ASP A 282 30.17 13.32 8.67
C ASP A 282 28.82 12.70 8.28
N ARG A 283 28.78 11.38 8.10
CA ARG A 283 27.61 10.58 7.68
C ARG A 283 26.93 9.85 8.83
N SER A 284 27.44 10.00 10.05
CA SER A 284 27.04 9.22 11.22
C SER A 284 25.53 9.23 11.47
N TYR A 285 24.86 10.35 11.21
CA TYR A 285 23.42 10.46 11.39
C TYR A 285 22.63 9.60 10.40
N SER A 286 22.86 9.77 9.08
CA SER A 286 22.25 8.93 8.06
C SER A 286 22.60 7.46 8.23
N LEU A 287 23.85 7.14 8.61
CA LEU A 287 24.28 5.77 8.92
C LEU A 287 23.48 5.17 10.08
N TYR A 288 23.33 5.94 11.15
CA TYR A 288 22.57 5.53 12.32
C TYR A 288 21.10 5.26 11.98
N LEU A 289 20.49 6.07 11.13
CA LEU A 289 19.09 5.87 10.77
C LEU A 289 18.86 4.58 9.96
N TRP A 290 19.70 4.29 8.97
CA TRP A 290 19.41 3.24 7.99
C TRP A 290 19.98 1.85 8.28
N HIS A 291 20.99 1.72 9.14
CA HIS A 291 21.67 0.43 9.34
C HIS A 291 20.75 -0.69 9.87
N VAL A 292 19.88 -0.42 10.86
CA VAL A 292 18.98 -1.46 11.42
C VAL A 292 17.94 -1.92 10.39
N PRO A 293 17.17 -1.04 9.72
CA PRO A 293 16.25 -1.45 8.65
C PRO A 293 16.92 -2.30 7.57
N VAL A 294 18.10 -1.88 7.10
CA VAL A 294 18.82 -2.59 6.04
C VAL A 294 19.30 -3.96 6.53
N PHE A 295 19.89 -4.03 7.73
CA PHE A 295 20.38 -5.29 8.27
C PHE A 295 19.25 -6.31 8.48
N LEU A 296 18.11 -5.89 9.03
CA LEU A 296 16.95 -6.76 9.19
C LEU A 296 16.40 -7.21 7.84
N THR A 297 16.36 -6.31 6.85
CA THR A 297 15.94 -6.67 5.49
C THR A 297 16.83 -7.76 4.92
N VAL A 298 18.15 -7.56 4.95
CA VAL A 298 19.10 -8.55 4.43
C VAL A 298 19.01 -9.88 5.19
N ALA A 299 18.98 -9.83 6.53
CA ALA A 299 18.87 -11.02 7.37
C ALA A 299 17.63 -11.87 7.07
N ARG A 300 16.52 -11.22 6.70
CA ARG A 300 15.26 -11.92 6.40
C ARG A 300 15.20 -12.51 5.00
N HIS A 301 15.80 -11.85 4.01
CA HIS A 301 15.62 -12.24 2.60
C HIS A 301 16.70 -13.18 2.10
N ILE A 302 17.90 -13.07 2.64
CA ILE A 302 19.01 -13.97 2.32
C ILE A 302 19.52 -14.66 3.58
N GLY A 303 18.62 -14.88 4.56
CA GLY A 303 18.92 -15.49 5.86
C GLY A 303 19.53 -16.88 5.76
N ASP A 304 19.18 -17.65 4.74
CA ASP A 304 19.71 -19.02 4.55
C ASP A 304 21.08 -19.06 3.85
N THR A 305 21.58 -17.91 3.39
CA THR A 305 22.87 -17.80 2.70
C THR A 305 24.04 -17.68 3.68
N SER A 306 25.29 -17.72 3.21
CA SER A 306 26.47 -17.64 4.07
C SER A 306 26.53 -16.32 4.87
N VAL A 307 26.98 -16.40 6.13
CA VAL A 307 27.19 -15.23 7.01
C VAL A 307 28.01 -14.14 6.32
N VAL A 308 29.04 -14.55 5.59
CA VAL A 308 29.93 -13.66 4.85
C VAL A 308 29.14 -12.85 3.82
N LEU A 309 28.31 -13.50 3.00
CA LEU A 309 27.48 -12.83 2.01
C LEU A 309 26.48 -11.86 2.65
N ARG A 310 25.84 -12.26 3.75
CA ARG A 310 24.90 -11.40 4.48
C ARG A 310 25.57 -10.17 5.05
N VAL A 311 26.76 -10.30 5.65
CA VAL A 311 27.53 -9.18 6.20
C VAL A 311 27.98 -8.22 5.11
N PHE A 312 28.57 -8.72 4.01
CA PHE A 312 28.99 -7.87 2.90
C PHE A 312 27.80 -7.15 2.24
N THR A 313 26.69 -7.86 2.02
CA THR A 313 25.47 -7.29 1.45
C THR A 313 24.86 -6.24 2.38
N GLY A 314 24.71 -6.55 3.67
CA GLY A 314 24.15 -5.64 4.66
C GLY A 314 24.99 -4.38 4.85
N MET A 315 26.31 -4.51 4.96
CA MET A 315 27.23 -3.38 5.07
C MET A 315 27.26 -2.55 3.77
N GLY A 316 27.30 -3.21 2.61
CA GLY A 316 27.30 -2.55 1.30
C GLY A 316 26.02 -1.76 1.04
N LEU A 317 24.86 -2.38 1.26
CA LEU A 317 23.56 -1.69 1.14
C LEU A 317 23.42 -0.57 2.17
N THR A 318 23.90 -0.76 3.40
CA THR A 318 23.87 0.29 4.43
C THR A 318 24.72 1.48 3.98
N ALA A 319 25.92 1.25 3.45
CA ALA A 319 26.77 2.31 2.92
C ALA A 319 26.12 3.04 1.74
N LEU A 320 25.50 2.31 0.80
CA LEU A 320 24.79 2.89 -0.35
C LEU A 320 23.61 3.75 0.07
N VAL A 321 22.73 3.22 0.93
CA VAL A 321 21.54 3.94 1.43
C VAL A 321 21.95 5.12 2.30
N THR A 322 22.99 4.98 3.12
CA THR A 322 23.56 6.08 3.91
C THR A 322 24.07 7.20 3.01
N GLU A 323 24.83 6.88 1.96
CA GLU A 323 25.35 7.89 1.05
C GLU A 323 24.22 8.61 0.29
N PHE A 324 23.20 7.86 -0.11
CA PHE A 324 22.00 8.42 -0.73
C PHE A 324 21.23 9.34 0.24
N SER A 325 20.93 8.88 1.45
CA SER A 325 20.27 9.69 2.47
C SER A 325 21.06 10.96 2.80
N PHE A 326 22.37 10.83 2.99
CA PHE A 326 23.24 11.95 3.32
C PHE A 326 23.28 13.00 2.20
N ARG A 327 23.52 12.58 0.95
CA ARG A 327 23.65 13.52 -0.18
C ARG A 327 22.32 14.14 -0.56
N PHE A 328 21.26 13.34 -0.65
CA PHE A 328 20.00 13.78 -1.23
C PHE A 328 19.09 14.41 -0.16
N VAL A 329 19.02 13.84 1.04
CA VAL A 329 18.08 14.30 2.07
C VAL A 329 18.76 15.24 3.07
N GLU A 330 19.88 14.82 3.65
CA GLU A 330 20.52 15.55 4.76
C GLU A 330 21.27 16.81 4.29
N SER A 331 22.05 16.72 3.21
CA SER A 331 22.94 17.81 2.77
C SER A 331 22.22 18.93 2.00
N SER A 332 21.13 18.62 1.31
CA SER A 332 20.35 19.56 0.49
C SER A 332 19.71 20.71 1.30
N LEU A 333 19.43 20.46 2.59
CA LEU A 333 18.71 21.38 3.46
C LEU A 333 19.62 22.13 4.44
N ARG A 334 20.91 21.77 4.51
CA ARG A 334 21.94 22.53 5.23
C ARG A 334 22.31 23.75 4.38
N GLY A 335 21.70 24.91 4.66
CA GLY A 335 21.90 26.17 3.91
C GLY A 335 23.28 26.81 3.96
N GLY A 336 24.37 26.04 4.06
CA GLY A 336 25.76 26.50 3.91
C GLY A 336 26.29 26.21 2.50
N THR A 337 27.29 26.97 2.07
CA THR A 337 27.94 26.92 0.75
C THR A 337 27.99 25.51 0.14
N ARG A 338 27.35 25.37 -1.02
CA ARG A 338 27.32 24.14 -1.81
C ARG A 338 28.76 23.63 -1.98
N PRO A 339 29.09 22.37 -1.64
CA PRO A 339 30.31 21.79 -2.16
C PRO A 339 30.25 21.86 -3.69
N ALA A 340 31.32 22.35 -4.32
CA ALA A 340 31.40 22.73 -5.74
C ALA A 340 31.23 21.56 -6.75
N GLY A 341 30.71 20.40 -6.32
CA GLY A 341 30.24 19.35 -7.22
C GLY A 341 28.76 19.56 -7.50
N ARG A 342 28.38 19.70 -8.79
CA ARG A 342 26.98 19.63 -9.23
C ARG A 342 26.28 18.49 -8.48
N SER A 343 25.31 18.82 -7.63
CA SER A 343 24.54 17.83 -6.86
C SER A 343 24.03 16.75 -7.81
N LEU A 344 24.32 15.48 -7.53
CA LEU A 344 23.82 14.34 -8.30
C LEU A 344 22.30 14.35 -8.41
N VAL A 345 21.58 15.02 -7.49
CA VAL A 345 20.12 15.24 -7.57
C VAL A 345 19.78 16.15 -8.73
N VAL A 346 20.49 17.28 -8.85
CA VAL A 346 20.27 18.24 -9.93
C VAL A 346 20.75 17.64 -11.24
N GLY A 347 21.83 16.86 -11.24
CA GLY A 347 22.29 16.07 -12.39
C GLY A 347 21.30 14.99 -12.82
N PHE A 348 20.77 14.20 -11.89
CA PHE A 348 19.76 13.17 -12.15
C PHE A 348 18.44 13.80 -12.61
N ALA A 349 17.98 14.86 -11.96
CA ALA A 349 16.75 15.53 -12.35
C ALA A 349 16.87 16.24 -13.69
N SER A 350 18.00 16.88 -13.98
CA SER A 350 18.26 17.47 -15.31
C SER A 350 18.39 16.39 -16.37
N TRP A 351 18.98 15.23 -16.04
CA TRP A 351 18.99 14.07 -16.92
C TRP A 351 17.56 13.52 -17.14
N VAL A 352 16.75 13.36 -16.08
CA VAL A 352 15.36 12.91 -16.18
C VAL A 352 14.53 13.90 -17.01
N GLU A 353 14.71 15.19 -16.82
CA GLU A 353 14.05 16.24 -17.61
C GLU A 353 14.44 16.12 -19.09
N ALA A 354 15.73 15.96 -19.38
CA ALA A 354 16.25 15.74 -20.74
C ALA A 354 15.75 14.41 -21.35
N HIS A 355 15.39 13.42 -20.53
CA HIS A 355 14.98 12.08 -20.93
C HIS A 355 13.52 11.77 -20.54
N ARG A 356 12.64 12.79 -20.47
CA ARG A 356 11.25 12.66 -20.00
C ARG A 356 10.41 11.59 -20.70
N ARG A 357 10.62 11.38 -22.01
CA ARG A 357 9.91 10.34 -22.79
C ARG A 357 10.34 8.91 -22.40
N PRO A 358 11.63 8.53 -22.50
CA PRO A 358 12.06 7.19 -22.08
C PRO A 358 11.87 6.97 -20.57
N VAL A 359 11.95 8.00 -19.73
CA VAL A 359 11.64 7.87 -18.29
C VAL A 359 10.18 7.50 -18.06
N LEU A 360 9.22 8.13 -18.74
CA LEU A 360 7.80 7.77 -18.59
C LEU A 360 7.49 6.37 -19.13
N VAL A 361 8.07 6.00 -20.28
CA VAL A 361 7.94 4.64 -20.82
C VAL A 361 8.54 3.62 -19.85
N GLY A 362 9.73 3.91 -19.32
CA GLY A 362 10.38 3.13 -18.28
C GLY A 362 9.54 3.04 -17.01
N ALA A 363 8.87 4.12 -16.60
CA ALA A 363 8.00 4.12 -15.42
C ALA A 363 6.79 3.18 -15.59
N VAL A 364 6.13 3.22 -16.76
CA VAL A 364 5.02 2.29 -17.06
C VAL A 364 5.51 0.85 -17.15
N ALA A 365 6.64 0.62 -17.81
CA ALA A 365 7.24 -0.71 -17.95
C ALA A 365 7.65 -1.29 -16.59
N VAL A 366 8.32 -0.50 -15.75
CA VAL A 366 8.71 -0.87 -14.39
C VAL A 366 7.46 -1.19 -13.56
N ALA A 367 6.48 -0.30 -13.49
CA ALA A 367 5.25 -0.53 -12.72
C ALA A 367 4.42 -1.73 -13.21
N SER A 368 4.55 -2.11 -14.48
CA SER A 368 3.85 -3.27 -15.06
C SER A 368 4.63 -4.58 -14.93
N LEU A 369 5.93 -4.54 -14.64
CA LEU A 369 6.78 -5.73 -14.49
C LEU A 369 6.20 -6.77 -13.52
N PRO A 370 5.66 -6.40 -12.34
CA PRO A 370 5.07 -7.36 -11.42
C PRO A 370 3.89 -8.15 -12.00
N MET A 371 3.13 -7.57 -12.94
CA MET A 371 2.06 -8.30 -13.63
C MET A 371 2.62 -9.43 -14.50
N GLY A 372 3.73 -9.18 -15.19
CA GLY A 372 4.45 -10.22 -15.94
C GLY A 372 4.96 -11.33 -15.01
N VAL A 373 5.54 -10.95 -13.86
CA VAL A 373 5.96 -11.91 -12.83
C VAL A 373 4.79 -12.75 -12.33
N ALA A 374 3.65 -12.12 -12.03
CA ALA A 374 2.43 -12.80 -11.59
C ALA A 374 1.94 -13.81 -12.65
N VAL A 375 1.86 -13.41 -13.91
CA VAL A 375 1.43 -14.31 -15.00
C VAL A 375 2.36 -15.52 -15.14
N VAL A 376 3.68 -15.31 -15.05
CA VAL A 376 4.68 -16.41 -15.09
C VAL A 376 4.60 -17.32 -13.86
N ALA A 377 4.27 -16.77 -12.69
CA ALA A 377 4.04 -17.58 -11.49
C ALA A 377 2.76 -18.42 -11.63
N LEU A 378 1.67 -17.81 -12.10
CA LEU A 378 0.37 -18.46 -12.30
C LEU A 378 0.42 -19.56 -13.37
N SER A 379 1.21 -19.38 -14.43
CA SER A 379 1.33 -20.38 -15.50
C SER A 379 1.94 -21.71 -15.05
N ARG A 380 2.49 -21.78 -13.83
CA ARG A 380 3.04 -23.02 -13.24
C ARG A 380 1.98 -23.90 -12.60
N TYR A 381 0.77 -23.41 -12.41
CA TYR A 381 -0.32 -24.13 -11.77
C TYR A 381 -1.26 -24.75 -12.81
N ALA A 382 -1.65 -26.00 -12.57
CA ALA A 382 -2.81 -26.60 -13.21
C ALA A 382 -4.07 -26.06 -12.51
N TRP A 383 -4.63 -24.99 -13.06
CA TRP A 383 -5.79 -24.31 -12.48
C TRP A 383 -7.08 -24.69 -13.22
N TYR A 384 -8.04 -25.18 -12.45
CA TYR A 384 -9.38 -25.59 -12.87
C TYR A 384 -10.37 -24.58 -12.30
N PRO A 385 -10.82 -23.59 -13.10
CA PRO A 385 -11.70 -22.56 -12.62
C PRO A 385 -13.03 -23.14 -12.16
N ILE A 386 -13.59 -22.52 -11.11
CA ILE A 386 -14.87 -22.87 -10.50
C ILE A 386 -15.79 -21.65 -10.44
N GLY A 387 -17.08 -21.86 -10.18
CA GLY A 387 -18.04 -20.78 -9.95
C GLY A 387 -18.06 -19.75 -11.09
N ASP A 388 -18.03 -18.46 -10.74
CA ASP A 388 -18.05 -17.35 -11.71
C ASP A 388 -16.87 -17.40 -12.71
N LEU A 389 -15.72 -17.94 -12.29
CA LEU A 389 -14.54 -18.06 -13.15
C LEU A 389 -14.73 -19.14 -14.22
N ALA A 390 -15.43 -20.22 -13.87
CA ALA A 390 -15.84 -21.25 -14.83
C ALA A 390 -16.88 -20.71 -15.81
N GLN A 391 -17.88 -19.97 -15.31
CA GLN A 391 -18.90 -19.31 -16.15
C GLN A 391 -18.27 -18.35 -17.17
N ALA A 392 -17.36 -17.48 -16.71
CA ALA A 392 -16.64 -16.56 -17.59
C ALA A 392 -15.82 -17.29 -18.67
N MET A 393 -15.39 -18.52 -18.39
CA MET A 393 -14.61 -19.35 -19.30
C MET A 393 -15.48 -20.12 -20.31
N LEU A 394 -16.65 -20.62 -19.89
CA LEU A 394 -17.65 -21.20 -20.80
C LEU A 394 -18.01 -20.21 -21.91
N ARG A 395 -18.22 -18.94 -21.54
CA ARG A 395 -18.49 -17.86 -22.49
C ARG A 395 -17.36 -17.62 -23.48
N GLN A 396 -16.11 -17.84 -23.07
CA GLN A 396 -14.95 -17.74 -23.96
C GLN A 396 -14.83 -18.95 -24.90
N LEU A 397 -15.18 -20.15 -24.44
CA LEU A 397 -15.19 -21.35 -25.27
C LEU A 397 -16.19 -21.23 -26.43
N SER A 398 -17.37 -20.66 -26.18
CA SER A 398 -18.41 -20.45 -27.19
C SER A 398 -18.22 -19.21 -28.06
N PHE A 399 -17.13 -18.44 -27.93
CA PHE A 399 -17.01 -17.10 -28.51
C PHE A 399 -17.36 -16.99 -30.01
N TRP A 400 -17.06 -18.02 -30.83
CA TRP A 400 -17.39 -18.01 -32.25
C TRP A 400 -18.67 -18.77 -32.61
N SER A 401 -19.05 -19.77 -31.83
CA SER A 401 -20.27 -20.56 -32.05
C SER A 401 -21.52 -19.83 -31.55
N ASP A 402 -21.39 -19.09 -30.45
CA ASP A 402 -22.42 -18.22 -29.86
C ASP A 402 -21.76 -16.92 -29.36
N PRO A 403 -21.52 -15.93 -30.26
CA PRO A 403 -20.82 -14.71 -29.90
C PRO A 403 -21.49 -13.97 -28.74
N PRO A 404 -20.73 -13.58 -27.70
CA PRO A 404 -21.33 -13.00 -26.51
C PRO A 404 -21.97 -11.65 -26.84
N LEU A 405 -23.27 -11.53 -26.54
CA LEU A 405 -24.06 -10.30 -26.67
C LEU A 405 -24.23 -9.56 -25.35
N VAL A 406 -24.09 -10.26 -24.23
CA VAL A 406 -24.21 -9.76 -22.87
C VAL A 406 -22.94 -10.06 -22.07
N GLY A 407 -22.80 -9.40 -20.92
CA GLY A 407 -21.69 -9.54 -20.00
C GLY A 407 -21.78 -10.80 -19.13
N PRO A 408 -20.92 -10.92 -18.11
CA PRO A 408 -20.94 -12.04 -17.16
C PRO A 408 -22.26 -12.12 -16.40
N ALA A 409 -22.66 -13.33 -16.01
CA ALA A 409 -23.81 -13.54 -15.13
C ALA A 409 -23.59 -12.84 -13.78
N GLY A 410 -24.68 -12.36 -13.18
CA GLY A 410 -24.63 -11.70 -11.87
C GLY A 410 -25.87 -12.02 -11.06
N ARG A 411 -25.93 -11.51 -9.82
CA ARG A 411 -27.14 -11.57 -8.98
C ARG A 411 -28.18 -10.56 -9.46
N ILE A 412 -28.67 -10.77 -10.68
CA ILE A 412 -29.63 -9.93 -11.39
C ILE A 412 -30.87 -10.80 -11.64
N GLY A 413 -32.05 -10.34 -11.26
CA GLY A 413 -33.28 -11.11 -11.33
C GLY A 413 -33.43 -12.10 -10.18
N THR A 414 -34.22 -13.15 -10.41
CA THR A 414 -34.41 -14.25 -9.45
C THR A 414 -33.59 -15.46 -9.85
N PHE A 415 -33.41 -16.44 -8.96
CA PHE A 415 -32.75 -17.70 -9.34
C PHE A 415 -33.48 -18.45 -10.46
N ALA A 416 -34.79 -18.25 -10.62
CA ALA A 416 -35.56 -18.84 -11.72
C ALA A 416 -35.39 -18.09 -13.05
N ARG A 417 -35.09 -16.78 -12.99
CA ARG A 417 -34.89 -15.92 -14.16
C ARG A 417 -33.73 -14.97 -13.89
N GLN A 418 -32.51 -15.51 -13.97
CA GLN A 418 -31.27 -14.79 -13.72
C GLN A 418 -30.85 -13.99 -14.97
N GLY A 419 -30.31 -12.79 -14.76
CA GLY A 419 -29.77 -11.91 -15.79
C GLY A 419 -28.24 -11.83 -15.79
N ASN A 420 -27.72 -11.14 -16.80
CA ASN A 420 -26.32 -10.88 -17.03
C ASN A 420 -26.01 -9.38 -16.90
N HIS A 421 -24.74 -9.04 -16.67
CA HIS A 421 -24.27 -7.68 -16.87
C HIS A 421 -24.47 -7.25 -18.34
N PRO A 422 -24.56 -5.93 -18.62
CA PRO A 422 -25.23 -5.47 -19.83
C PRO A 422 -24.56 -5.91 -21.14
N GLY A 423 -23.22 -5.97 -21.21
CA GLY A 423 -22.54 -6.17 -22.49
C GLY A 423 -21.21 -6.92 -22.45
N PRO A 424 -20.73 -7.35 -23.63
CA PRO A 424 -19.75 -8.42 -23.74
C PRO A 424 -18.30 -7.94 -23.79
N ALA A 425 -18.04 -6.64 -23.61
CA ALA A 425 -16.71 -6.05 -23.86
C ALA A 425 -15.57 -6.74 -23.10
N MET A 426 -15.83 -7.26 -21.89
CA MET A 426 -14.86 -8.06 -21.13
C MET A 426 -14.35 -9.26 -21.94
N PHE A 427 -15.26 -10.02 -22.55
CA PHE A 427 -14.93 -11.20 -23.34
C PHE A 427 -14.24 -10.81 -24.65
N TRP A 428 -14.75 -9.78 -25.34
CA TRP A 428 -14.21 -9.33 -26.63
C TRP A 428 -12.77 -8.84 -26.54
N VAL A 429 -12.44 -8.09 -25.47
CA VAL A 429 -11.08 -7.54 -25.30
C VAL A 429 -10.09 -8.61 -24.84
N THR A 430 -10.53 -9.61 -24.07
CA THR A 430 -9.66 -10.68 -23.55
C THR A 430 -9.48 -11.83 -24.52
N TRP A 431 -10.43 -12.08 -25.42
CA TRP A 431 -10.41 -13.22 -26.34
C TRP A 431 -9.14 -13.31 -27.20
N PRO A 432 -8.62 -12.23 -27.85
CA PRO A 432 -7.45 -12.34 -28.72
C PRO A 432 -6.20 -12.85 -27.99
N VAL A 433 -5.94 -12.34 -26.78
CA VAL A 433 -4.77 -12.76 -25.98
C VAL A 433 -4.96 -14.18 -25.44
N TRP A 434 -6.17 -14.51 -24.97
CA TRP A 434 -6.49 -15.84 -24.48
C TRP A 434 -6.34 -16.91 -25.59
N ALA A 435 -6.82 -16.61 -26.79
CA ALA A 435 -6.69 -17.48 -27.96
C ALA A 435 -5.23 -17.66 -28.37
N LEU A 436 -4.44 -16.58 -28.40
CA LEU A 436 -3.04 -16.59 -28.81
C LEU A 436 -2.15 -17.37 -27.82
N LEU A 437 -2.50 -17.39 -26.53
CA LEU A 437 -1.81 -18.15 -25.48
C LEU A 437 -2.35 -19.58 -25.28
N GLY A 438 -3.15 -20.10 -26.22
CA GLY A 438 -3.54 -21.52 -26.24
C GLY A 438 -4.80 -21.87 -25.47
N ARG A 439 -5.66 -20.89 -25.13
CA ARG A 439 -7.01 -21.09 -24.54
C ARG A 439 -7.04 -21.83 -23.18
N SER A 440 -5.92 -21.85 -22.47
CA SER A 440 -5.82 -22.42 -21.11
C SER A 440 -6.43 -21.49 -20.05
N SER A 441 -6.54 -21.97 -18.81
CA SER A 441 -7.02 -21.16 -17.67
C SER A 441 -6.06 -20.03 -17.30
N TRP A 442 -4.75 -20.30 -17.30
CA TRP A 442 -3.75 -19.26 -17.05
C TRP A 442 -3.67 -18.25 -18.22
N ALA A 443 -3.93 -18.68 -19.46
CA ALA A 443 -3.99 -17.78 -20.61
C ALA A 443 -5.09 -16.72 -20.44
N TYR A 444 -6.19 -17.06 -19.76
CA TYR A 444 -7.27 -16.11 -19.52
C TYR A 444 -6.84 -15.08 -18.46
N GLN A 445 -6.12 -15.53 -17.43
CA GLN A 445 -5.51 -14.64 -16.43
C GLN A 445 -4.50 -13.67 -17.07
N ALA A 446 -3.70 -14.14 -18.02
CA ALA A 446 -2.78 -13.31 -18.80
C ALA A 446 -3.51 -12.30 -19.70
N ALA A 447 -4.65 -12.68 -20.28
CA ALA A 447 -5.49 -11.77 -21.05
C ALA A 447 -6.04 -10.63 -20.18
N VAL A 448 -6.52 -10.93 -18.96
CA VAL A 448 -6.96 -9.91 -17.99
C VAL A 448 -5.81 -9.00 -17.58
N ALA A 449 -4.63 -9.57 -17.28
CA ALA A 449 -3.45 -8.78 -16.95
C ALA A 449 -3.10 -7.78 -18.07
N THR A 450 -3.30 -8.18 -19.33
CA THR A 450 -3.09 -7.30 -20.50
C THR A 450 -4.08 -6.14 -20.53
N VAL A 451 -5.36 -6.37 -20.17
CA VAL A 451 -6.36 -5.29 -20.03
C VAL A 451 -5.94 -4.29 -18.96
N VAL A 452 -5.50 -4.79 -17.80
CA VAL A 452 -5.03 -3.97 -16.67
C VAL A 452 -3.84 -3.08 -17.07
N VAL A 453 -2.80 -3.68 -17.68
CA VAL A 453 -1.60 -2.95 -18.11
C VAL A 453 -1.93 -1.94 -19.23
N THR A 454 -2.82 -2.30 -20.16
CA THR A 454 -3.25 -1.41 -21.24
C THR A 454 -4.03 -0.21 -20.70
N ALA A 455 -4.95 -0.43 -19.76
CA ALA A 455 -5.71 0.65 -19.11
C ALA A 455 -4.80 1.58 -18.30
N PHE A 456 -3.82 1.03 -17.57
CA PHE A 456 -2.82 1.80 -16.85
C PHE A 456 -1.97 2.66 -17.81
N GLY A 457 -1.46 2.07 -18.89
CA GLY A 457 -0.73 2.79 -19.94
C GLY A 457 -1.56 3.89 -20.60
N LEU A 458 -2.85 3.64 -20.84
CA LEU A 458 -3.80 4.63 -21.37
C LEU A 458 -3.96 5.82 -20.41
N ALA A 459 -4.15 5.57 -19.11
CA ALA A 459 -4.28 6.63 -18.11
C ALA A 459 -3.03 7.54 -18.05
N VAL A 460 -1.83 6.93 -18.06
CA VAL A 460 -0.56 7.68 -18.09
C VAL A 460 -0.40 8.43 -19.43
N GLY A 461 -0.76 7.80 -20.54
CA GLY A 461 -0.69 8.38 -21.88
C GLY A 461 -1.60 9.59 -22.08
N VAL A 462 -2.86 9.51 -21.63
CA VAL A 462 -3.82 10.63 -21.64
C VAL A 462 -3.30 11.77 -20.76
N SER A 463 -2.85 11.45 -19.54
CA SER A 463 -2.29 12.46 -18.62
C SER A 463 -1.11 13.20 -19.24
N ARG A 464 -0.19 12.47 -19.89
CA ARG A 464 0.96 13.06 -20.59
C ARG A 464 0.55 13.99 -21.72
N LYS A 465 -0.45 13.58 -22.52
CA LYS A 465 -0.93 14.32 -23.68
C LYS A 465 -1.66 15.61 -23.28
N VAL A 466 -2.34 15.60 -22.14
CA VAL A 466 -3.27 16.68 -21.74
C VAL A 466 -2.67 17.61 -20.69
N HIS A 467 -2.00 17.07 -19.68
CA HIS A 467 -1.56 17.78 -18.49
C HIS A 467 -0.02 17.84 -18.33
N GLY A 468 0.72 17.16 -19.19
CA GLY A 468 2.19 17.17 -19.19
C GLY A 468 2.82 15.97 -18.49
N TRP A 469 4.15 15.91 -18.55
CA TRP A 469 4.91 14.71 -18.19
C TRP A 469 4.92 14.44 -16.68
N LEU A 470 4.94 15.48 -15.86
CA LEU A 470 5.01 15.33 -14.41
C LEU A 470 3.70 14.81 -13.83
N THR A 471 2.57 15.30 -14.34
CA THR A 471 1.24 14.74 -14.04
C THR A 471 1.15 13.29 -14.48
N ALA A 472 1.68 12.96 -15.66
CA ALA A 472 1.75 11.56 -16.11
C ALA A 472 2.58 10.67 -15.17
N LEU A 473 3.71 11.17 -14.65
CA LEU A 473 4.51 10.47 -13.66
C LEU A 473 3.75 10.31 -12.34
N THR A 474 2.99 11.32 -11.90
CA THR A 474 2.13 11.19 -10.71
C THR A 474 1.03 10.14 -10.91
N VAL A 475 0.37 10.11 -12.08
CA VAL A 475 -0.62 9.08 -12.42
C VAL A 475 0.03 7.70 -12.52
N ALA A 476 1.26 7.61 -13.02
CA ALA A 476 2.03 6.36 -13.00
C ALA A 476 2.29 5.86 -11.56
N VAL A 477 2.63 6.76 -10.63
CA VAL A 477 2.79 6.44 -9.21
C VAL A 477 1.48 6.00 -8.57
N VAL A 478 0.37 6.71 -8.83
CA VAL A 478 -0.96 6.33 -8.31
C VAL A 478 -1.36 4.95 -8.82
N GLY A 479 -1.19 4.69 -10.12
CA GLY A 479 -1.49 3.38 -10.70
C GLY A 479 -0.59 2.28 -10.16
N ALA A 480 0.71 2.53 -9.94
CA ALA A 480 1.60 1.56 -9.31
C ALA A 480 1.21 1.23 -7.86
N ILE A 481 0.76 2.23 -7.08
CA ILE A 481 0.21 2.00 -5.73
C ILE A 481 -1.07 1.19 -5.81
N LEU A 482 -2.01 1.54 -6.70
CA LEU A 482 -3.26 0.80 -6.89
C LEU A 482 -2.99 -0.66 -7.28
N MET A 483 -2.08 -0.89 -8.23
CA MET A 483 -1.73 -2.24 -8.67
C MET A 483 -1.13 -3.06 -7.53
N ARG A 484 -0.22 -2.46 -6.76
CA ARG A 484 0.31 -3.06 -5.53
C ARG A 484 -0.79 -3.41 -4.53
N SER A 485 -1.73 -2.50 -4.32
CA SER A 485 -2.73 -2.61 -3.24
C SER A 485 -3.87 -3.55 -3.58
N TYR A 486 -4.31 -3.61 -4.85
CA TYR A 486 -5.22 -4.66 -5.31
C TYR A 486 -4.54 -6.03 -5.29
N GLY A 487 -3.24 -6.07 -5.66
CA GLY A 487 -2.45 -7.29 -5.66
C GLY A 487 -2.68 -8.16 -6.89
N ALA A 488 -1.80 -9.15 -7.09
CA ALA A 488 -1.76 -9.96 -8.31
C ALA A 488 -3.06 -10.75 -8.50
N VAL A 489 -3.56 -11.36 -7.44
CA VAL A 489 -4.78 -12.18 -7.45
C VAL A 489 -5.96 -11.44 -8.10
N ALA A 490 -6.31 -10.25 -7.61
CA ALA A 490 -7.41 -9.48 -8.18
C ALA A 490 -7.14 -9.02 -9.62
N LEU A 491 -5.92 -8.57 -9.90
CA LEU A 491 -5.57 -8.00 -11.20
C LEU A 491 -5.35 -9.01 -12.32
N THR A 492 -5.29 -10.31 -11.99
CA THR A 492 -5.21 -11.39 -12.98
C THR A 492 -6.51 -12.19 -13.10
N GLN A 493 -7.48 -11.99 -12.22
CA GLN A 493 -8.69 -12.81 -12.22
C GLN A 493 -9.70 -12.38 -13.31
N PRO A 494 -10.23 -13.32 -14.09
CA PRO A 494 -11.32 -13.05 -15.04
C PRO A 494 -12.68 -12.93 -14.32
N TRP A 495 -12.74 -12.07 -13.31
CA TRP A 495 -13.93 -11.82 -12.51
C TRP A 495 -14.44 -10.39 -12.70
N ASN A 496 -15.73 -10.25 -12.95
CA ASN A 496 -16.40 -9.01 -13.35
C ASN A 496 -16.14 -7.78 -12.45
N PRO A 497 -16.01 -7.87 -11.10
CA PRO A 497 -15.74 -6.71 -10.27
C PRO A 497 -14.30 -6.20 -10.39
N TYR A 498 -13.34 -7.09 -10.71
CA TYR A 498 -11.91 -6.78 -10.72
C TYR A 498 -11.40 -6.30 -12.08
N VAL A 499 -11.87 -6.87 -13.18
CA VAL A 499 -11.48 -6.45 -14.54
C VAL A 499 -11.64 -4.94 -14.80
N PRO A 500 -12.70 -4.24 -14.33
CA PRO A 500 -12.88 -2.82 -14.60
C PRO A 500 -12.08 -1.86 -13.68
N LEU A 501 -11.33 -2.34 -12.67
CA LEU A 501 -10.67 -1.46 -11.69
C LEU A 501 -9.70 -0.45 -12.31
N LEU A 502 -8.72 -0.89 -13.11
CA LEU A 502 -7.77 0.01 -13.80
C LEU A 502 -8.39 0.71 -15.02
N PRO A 503 -9.29 0.08 -15.81
CA PRO A 503 -10.12 0.78 -16.78
C PRO A 503 -10.90 1.96 -16.17
N PHE A 504 -11.35 1.86 -14.91
CA PHE A 504 -12.01 2.96 -14.22
C PHE A 504 -11.05 4.12 -13.91
N LEU A 505 -9.79 3.85 -13.56
CA LEU A 505 -8.76 4.91 -13.48
C LEU A 505 -8.60 5.63 -14.82
N ALA A 506 -8.51 4.90 -15.93
CA ALA A 506 -8.42 5.50 -17.26
C ALA A 506 -9.67 6.35 -17.60
N PHE A 507 -10.86 5.88 -17.19
CA PHE A 507 -12.11 6.62 -17.32
C PHE A 507 -12.10 7.97 -16.58
N VAL A 508 -11.70 7.99 -15.30
CA VAL A 508 -11.65 9.24 -14.53
C VAL A 508 -10.64 10.22 -15.11
N ILE A 509 -9.48 9.73 -15.56
CA ILE A 509 -8.47 10.55 -16.24
C ILE A 509 -8.98 11.09 -17.58
N ALA A 510 -9.72 10.30 -18.36
CA ALA A 510 -10.34 10.76 -19.60
C ALA A 510 -11.42 11.83 -19.33
N CYS A 511 -12.24 11.66 -18.29
CA CYS A 511 -13.20 12.68 -17.83
C CYS A 511 -12.48 13.98 -17.44
N TRP A 512 -11.35 13.88 -16.73
CA TRP A 512 -10.56 15.05 -16.36
C TRP A 512 -10.01 15.79 -17.58
N ALA A 513 -9.58 15.06 -18.60
CA ALA A 513 -9.16 15.66 -19.86
C ALA A 513 -10.31 16.38 -20.60
N VAL A 514 -11.52 15.79 -20.60
CA VAL A 514 -12.72 16.41 -21.17
C VAL A 514 -13.09 17.69 -20.42
N ALA A 515 -13.10 17.67 -19.09
CA ALA A 515 -13.31 18.87 -18.26
C ALA A 515 -12.24 19.95 -18.50
N SER A 516 -11.05 19.54 -18.92
CA SER A 516 -9.95 20.42 -19.33
C SER A 516 -10.04 20.85 -20.80
N ARG A 517 -11.22 20.71 -21.41
CA ARG A 517 -11.55 21.11 -22.79
C ARG A 517 -10.76 20.38 -23.88
N ARG A 518 -10.21 19.21 -23.56
CA ARG A 518 -9.66 18.29 -24.58
C ARG A 518 -10.77 17.35 -25.05
N TRP A 519 -11.70 17.90 -25.83
CA TRP A 519 -12.90 17.22 -26.32
C TRP A 519 -12.61 15.92 -27.09
N SER A 520 -11.42 15.80 -27.69
CA SER A 520 -10.94 14.57 -28.33
C SER A 520 -10.82 13.37 -27.40
N MET A 521 -10.84 13.57 -26.08
CA MET A 521 -10.84 12.50 -25.09
C MET A 521 -12.25 12.03 -24.70
N LEU A 522 -13.31 12.67 -25.19
CA LEU A 522 -14.69 12.26 -24.91
C LEU A 522 -14.99 10.84 -25.43
N PRO A 523 -14.59 10.43 -26.65
CA PRO A 523 -14.73 9.04 -27.08
C PRO A 523 -13.98 8.05 -26.18
N VAL A 524 -12.79 8.44 -25.68
CA VAL A 524 -12.02 7.61 -24.74
C VAL A 524 -12.81 7.41 -23.44
N ALA A 525 -13.35 8.50 -22.87
CA ALA A 525 -14.17 8.44 -21.66
C ALA A 525 -15.43 7.57 -21.86
N VAL A 526 -16.12 7.70 -23.00
CA VAL A 526 -17.29 6.87 -23.33
C VAL A 526 -16.92 5.39 -23.47
N LEU A 527 -15.81 5.07 -24.15
CA LEU A 527 -15.37 3.69 -24.35
C LEU A 527 -14.93 3.04 -23.04
N THR A 528 -14.08 3.69 -22.24
CA THR A 528 -13.63 3.14 -20.95
C THR A 528 -14.78 3.05 -19.95
N GLY A 529 -15.67 4.05 -19.92
CA GLY A 529 -16.85 4.03 -19.05
C GLY A 529 -17.84 2.93 -19.45
N SER A 530 -18.09 2.76 -20.75
CA SER A 530 -18.93 1.67 -21.27
C SER A 530 -18.34 0.30 -20.95
N PHE A 531 -17.01 0.14 -21.08
CA PHE A 531 -16.32 -1.08 -20.67
C PHE A 531 -16.56 -1.40 -19.19
N CYS A 532 -16.43 -0.41 -18.30
CA CYS A 532 -16.70 -0.60 -16.86
C CYS A 532 -18.14 -1.06 -16.59
N ILE A 533 -19.14 -0.41 -17.20
CA ILE A 533 -20.56 -0.78 -17.05
C ILE A 533 -20.83 -2.20 -17.58
N GLN A 534 -20.27 -2.52 -18.74
CA GLN A 534 -20.47 -3.82 -19.38
C GLN A 534 -19.83 -4.96 -18.57
N CYS A 535 -18.68 -4.73 -17.94
CA CYS A 535 -18.11 -5.68 -16.99
C CYS A 535 -19.00 -5.84 -15.77
N HIS A 536 -19.40 -4.72 -15.14
CA HIS A 536 -20.18 -4.74 -13.91
C HIS A 536 -21.11 -3.52 -13.84
N VAL A 537 -22.43 -3.77 -13.84
CA VAL A 537 -23.45 -2.72 -13.91
C VAL A 537 -23.38 -1.70 -12.78
N GLY A 538 -22.83 -2.07 -11.62
CA GLY A 538 -22.61 -1.17 -10.48
C GLY A 538 -21.78 0.08 -10.77
N TYR A 539 -21.01 0.12 -11.88
CA TYR A 539 -20.29 1.32 -12.31
C TYR A 539 -21.17 2.36 -13.02
N ALA A 540 -22.41 2.01 -13.40
CA ALA A 540 -23.27 2.88 -14.21
C ALA A 540 -23.53 4.27 -13.59
N PRO A 541 -23.89 4.42 -12.30
CA PRO A 541 -24.09 5.73 -11.71
C PRO A 541 -22.83 6.61 -11.77
N ALA A 542 -21.67 6.04 -11.44
CA ALA A 542 -20.39 6.75 -11.46
C ALA A 542 -19.97 7.15 -12.88
N VAL A 543 -20.18 6.27 -13.88
CA VAL A 543 -19.82 6.56 -15.27
C VAL A 543 -20.72 7.65 -15.86
N VAL A 544 -22.03 7.56 -15.65
CA VAL A 544 -22.99 8.58 -16.13
C VAL A 544 -22.67 9.94 -15.50
N ALA A 545 -22.46 9.97 -14.17
CA ALA A 545 -22.09 11.19 -13.47
C ALA A 545 -20.74 11.74 -13.95
N GLY A 546 -19.73 10.91 -14.14
CA GLY A 546 -18.42 11.32 -14.63
C GLY A 546 -18.47 11.97 -16.02
N ILE A 547 -19.20 11.36 -16.97
CA ILE A 547 -19.35 11.91 -18.32
C ILE A 547 -20.13 13.24 -18.27
N ALA A 548 -21.30 13.26 -17.63
CA ALA A 548 -22.12 14.47 -17.53
C ALA A 548 -21.39 15.62 -16.81
N GLY A 549 -20.72 15.30 -15.70
CA GLY A 549 -19.91 16.24 -14.93
C GLY A 549 -18.73 16.78 -15.73
N SER A 550 -18.03 15.93 -16.49
CA SER A 550 -16.91 16.37 -17.33
C SER A 550 -17.33 17.35 -18.43
N LEU A 551 -18.48 17.12 -19.07
CA LEU A 551 -19.05 18.02 -20.06
C LEU A 551 -19.49 19.34 -19.41
N ALA A 552 -20.23 19.26 -18.30
CA ALA A 552 -20.68 20.44 -17.55
C ALA A 552 -19.49 21.32 -17.14
N VAL A 553 -18.46 20.73 -16.53
CA VAL A 553 -17.25 21.45 -16.11
C VAL A 553 -16.47 22.00 -17.30
N GLY A 554 -16.34 21.24 -18.40
CA GLY A 554 -15.64 21.70 -19.61
C GLY A 554 -16.31 22.90 -20.29
N LEU A 555 -17.66 22.96 -20.24
CA LEU A 555 -18.46 24.05 -20.78
C LEU A 555 -18.49 25.30 -19.90
N LEU A 556 -18.17 25.19 -18.60
CA LEU A 556 -18.12 26.36 -17.72
C LEU A 556 -17.08 27.39 -18.19
N PRO A 557 -17.36 28.70 -18.10
CA PRO A 557 -16.40 29.73 -18.46
C PRO A 557 -15.15 29.68 -17.56
N PRO A 558 -13.93 29.99 -18.07
CA PRO A 558 -12.68 29.86 -17.31
C PRO A 558 -12.66 30.67 -16.00
N ARG A 559 -13.42 31.77 -15.91
CA ARG A 559 -13.57 32.57 -14.68
C ARG A 559 -14.08 31.79 -13.46
N TRP A 560 -14.79 30.67 -13.67
CA TRP A 560 -15.37 29.87 -12.59
C TRP A 560 -14.48 28.69 -12.17
N VAL A 561 -13.64 28.17 -13.07
CA VAL A 561 -12.87 26.93 -12.86
C VAL A 561 -11.38 27.08 -13.18
N GLY A 562 -10.91 28.32 -13.37
CA GLY A 562 -9.54 28.65 -13.78
C GLY A 562 -9.30 28.47 -15.29
N GLU A 563 -8.20 29.04 -15.80
CA GLU A 563 -7.78 28.82 -17.19
C GLU A 563 -7.43 27.34 -17.45
N PRO A 564 -7.65 26.79 -18.67
CA PRO A 564 -7.25 25.43 -19.02
C PRO A 564 -5.74 25.22 -18.99
N ALA A 565 -4.97 26.28 -19.27
CA ALA A 565 -3.53 26.34 -19.12
C ALA A 565 -3.22 27.36 -18.02
N GLY A 566 -2.61 26.92 -16.91
CA GLY A 566 -2.29 27.83 -15.82
C GLY A 566 -1.50 27.17 -14.69
N ASP A 567 -0.25 27.63 -14.56
CA ASP A 567 0.71 27.65 -13.45
C ASP A 567 0.56 26.61 -12.31
N GLY A 568 1.64 25.85 -12.13
CA GLY A 568 1.82 24.84 -11.08
C GLY A 568 2.58 23.63 -11.59
N LEU A 569 2.80 22.62 -10.73
CA LEU A 569 3.46 21.36 -11.10
C LEU A 569 2.77 20.60 -12.25
N TRP A 570 1.48 20.86 -12.49
CA TRP A 570 0.63 20.17 -13.48
C TRP A 570 0.15 21.10 -14.62
N GLY A 571 0.77 22.27 -14.78
CA GLY A 571 0.55 23.14 -15.93
C GLY A 571 1.33 22.65 -17.16
N SER A 572 0.78 22.88 -18.36
CA SER A 572 1.52 22.68 -19.61
C SER A 572 2.72 23.63 -19.64
N ASP A 573 3.92 23.05 -19.72
CA ASP A 573 5.24 23.71 -19.82
C ASP A 573 5.73 24.50 -18.59
N ALA A 574 6.05 23.74 -17.53
CA ALA A 574 7.07 24.17 -16.59
C ALA A 574 8.47 24.10 -17.24
N GLY A 575 8.86 25.14 -17.99
CA GLY A 575 10.26 25.39 -18.34
C GLY A 575 10.54 25.82 -19.78
N ALA A 576 10.23 27.07 -20.11
CA ALA A 576 11.04 27.84 -21.06
C ALA A 576 11.42 29.16 -20.36
N PRO A 577 12.70 29.45 -20.15
CA PRO A 577 13.10 30.76 -19.64
C PRO A 577 12.83 31.80 -20.73
N ASN A 578 11.83 32.66 -20.51
CA ASN A 578 11.69 33.89 -21.27
C ASN A 578 12.93 34.75 -21.04
N GLY A 579 13.87 34.72 -21.98
CA GLY A 579 15.07 35.53 -21.91
C GLY A 579 16.11 35.08 -22.92
N ALA A 580 15.93 35.53 -24.18
CA ALA A 580 16.95 35.82 -25.19
C ALA A 580 16.47 35.48 -26.60
N GLU A 581 15.40 36.12 -27.08
CA GLU A 581 15.11 36.22 -28.52
C GLU A 581 14.12 37.37 -28.72
N GLY A 582 14.67 38.58 -28.91
CA GLY A 582 13.87 39.80 -29.00
C GLY A 582 14.67 41.09 -28.98
N ALA A 583 15.92 41.06 -29.45
CA ALA A 583 16.69 42.25 -29.75
C ALA A 583 17.32 42.05 -31.12
N LEU A 584 16.49 42.06 -32.17
CA LEU A 584 16.84 42.18 -33.59
C LEU A 584 15.54 42.13 -34.41
N ALA A 585 14.73 43.21 -34.34
CA ALA A 585 13.70 43.51 -35.33
C ALA A 585 13.17 44.94 -35.11
N SER A 586 14.01 45.94 -35.38
CA SER A 586 13.53 47.26 -35.77
C SER A 586 13.40 47.26 -37.29
N THR A 587 12.17 47.37 -37.80
CA THR A 587 11.74 48.18 -38.97
C THR A 587 10.48 47.62 -39.65
N SER A 588 9.50 48.52 -39.86
CA SER A 588 8.40 48.45 -40.85
C SER A 588 7.31 47.40 -40.60
N THR A 589 6.01 47.58 -40.83
CA THR A 589 5.13 48.71 -41.19
C THR A 589 3.71 48.25 -40.87
N SER A 590 2.81 49.20 -40.59
CA SER A 590 1.36 49.02 -40.42
C SER A 590 0.67 48.35 -41.62
N ALA A 591 0.00 47.21 -41.42
CA ALA A 591 -1.09 46.74 -42.29
C ALA A 591 -1.98 45.67 -41.60
N SER A 592 -3.29 45.96 -41.59
CA SER A 592 -4.48 45.10 -41.50
C SER A 592 -4.67 44.11 -40.33
N ALA A 593 -5.62 44.48 -39.47
CA ALA A 593 -6.15 43.73 -38.33
C ALA A 593 -7.16 42.60 -38.68
N GLU A 594 -7.03 41.91 -39.82
CA GLU A 594 -8.02 40.90 -40.24
C GLU A 594 -7.53 39.44 -40.29
N ASP A 595 -6.23 39.16 -40.11
CA ASP A 595 -5.69 37.79 -40.32
C ASP A 595 -5.47 36.96 -39.04
N HIS A 596 -5.79 37.52 -37.86
CA HIS A 596 -5.63 36.81 -36.57
C HIS A 596 -6.77 35.83 -36.23
N SER A 597 -7.77 35.65 -37.10
CA SER A 597 -8.92 34.75 -36.87
C SER A 597 -8.77 33.36 -37.52
N ALA A 598 -7.75 33.13 -38.35
CA ALA A 598 -7.58 31.91 -39.13
C ALA A 598 -6.58 30.90 -38.51
N VAL A 599 -5.58 31.36 -37.78
CA VAL A 599 -4.45 30.50 -37.33
C VAL A 599 -4.73 29.73 -36.03
N ASN A 600 -5.77 30.09 -35.26
CA ASN A 600 -6.10 29.41 -33.99
C ASN A 600 -7.07 28.20 -34.14
N ARG A 601 -7.32 27.73 -35.38
CA ARG A 601 -8.31 26.66 -35.68
C ARG A 601 -7.73 25.25 -35.76
N SER A 602 -6.44 25.03 -35.55
CA SER A 602 -5.81 23.73 -35.89
C SER A 602 -5.73 22.68 -34.75
N GLY A 603 -6.32 22.93 -33.56
CA GLY A 603 -6.22 21.99 -32.42
C GLY A 603 -7.53 21.57 -31.74
N ASN A 604 -8.63 22.33 -31.91
CA ASN A 604 -9.90 22.09 -31.23
C ASN A 604 -11.00 21.88 -32.26
N GLY A 605 -11.24 20.63 -32.64
CA GLY A 605 -12.51 20.26 -33.29
C GLY A 605 -13.68 20.76 -32.44
N SER A 606 -14.78 21.17 -33.07
CA SER A 606 -15.98 21.62 -32.36
C SER A 606 -16.42 20.56 -31.34
N VAL A 607 -16.87 21.00 -30.16
CA VAL A 607 -17.38 20.09 -29.11
C VAL A 607 -18.43 19.14 -29.70
N LEU A 608 -19.29 19.68 -30.58
CA LEU A 608 -20.30 18.93 -31.31
C LEU A 608 -19.72 17.82 -32.18
N GLY A 609 -18.59 18.05 -32.86
CA GLY A 609 -17.92 17.02 -33.67
C GLY A 609 -17.44 15.86 -32.81
N TRP A 610 -16.80 16.15 -31.68
CA TRP A 610 -16.34 15.11 -30.76
C TRP A 610 -17.48 14.42 -29.99
N MET A 611 -18.58 15.13 -29.72
CA MET A 611 -19.82 14.52 -29.24
C MET A 611 -20.37 13.53 -30.28
N GLY A 612 -20.37 13.89 -31.56
CA GLY A 612 -20.75 12.98 -32.65
C GLY A 612 -19.90 11.71 -32.69
N VAL A 613 -18.56 11.85 -32.63
CA VAL A 613 -17.65 10.69 -32.57
C VAL A 613 -17.91 9.83 -31.33
N ALA A 614 -18.12 10.47 -30.18
CA ALA A 614 -18.40 9.76 -28.93
C ALA A 614 -19.76 9.04 -28.94
N LEU A 615 -20.78 9.63 -29.57
CA LEU A 615 -22.09 9.01 -29.77
C LEU A 615 -22.00 7.80 -30.71
N VAL A 616 -21.22 7.89 -31.79
CA VAL A 616 -20.97 6.74 -32.68
C VAL A 616 -20.21 5.64 -31.94
N ALA A 617 -19.12 5.97 -31.24
CA ALA A 617 -18.35 5.00 -30.46
C ALA A 617 -19.20 4.32 -29.36
N GLY A 618 -19.99 5.11 -28.63
CA GLY A 618 -20.93 4.62 -27.63
C GLY A 618 -22.05 3.77 -28.24
N GLY A 619 -22.62 4.19 -29.37
CA GLY A 619 -23.63 3.41 -30.08
C GLY A 619 -23.08 2.04 -30.51
N LEU A 620 -21.89 2.02 -31.11
CA LEU A 620 -21.24 0.79 -31.60
C LEU A 620 -20.94 -0.22 -30.48
N ILE A 621 -20.37 0.22 -29.36
CA ILE A 621 -20.01 -0.69 -28.26
C ILE A 621 -21.25 -1.26 -27.54
N TRP A 622 -22.41 -0.60 -27.68
CA TRP A 622 -23.69 -1.04 -27.10
C TRP A 622 -24.62 -1.76 -28.09
N VAL A 623 -24.20 -1.98 -29.35
CA VAL A 623 -24.97 -2.79 -30.31
C VAL A 623 -25.26 -4.20 -29.79
N PRO A 624 -24.29 -4.97 -29.24
CA PRO A 624 -24.57 -6.36 -28.83
C PRO A 624 -25.64 -6.48 -27.73
N PRO A 625 -25.61 -5.67 -26.65
CA PRO A 625 -26.70 -5.64 -25.65
C PRO A 625 -28.07 -5.33 -26.24
N ILE A 626 -28.13 -4.43 -27.24
CA ILE A 626 -29.38 -4.09 -27.93
C ILE A 626 -29.85 -5.27 -28.78
N VAL A 627 -28.95 -5.97 -29.47
CA VAL A 627 -29.28 -7.17 -30.24
C VAL A 627 -29.82 -8.26 -29.32
N ASP A 628 -29.21 -8.48 -28.16
CA ASP A 628 -29.74 -9.42 -27.15
C ASP A 628 -31.16 -9.03 -26.73
N GLN A 629 -31.36 -7.73 -26.43
CA GLN A 629 -32.66 -7.22 -26.01
C GLN A 629 -33.76 -7.42 -27.06
N LEU A 630 -33.40 -7.45 -28.35
CA LEU A 630 -34.33 -7.66 -29.46
C LEU A 630 -34.54 -9.15 -29.81
N ARG A 631 -33.60 -10.03 -29.44
CA ARG A 631 -33.65 -11.47 -29.77
C ARG A 631 -34.35 -12.31 -28.72
N HIS A 632 -34.40 -11.85 -27.48
CA HIS A 632 -34.94 -12.61 -26.35
C HIS A 632 -36.15 -11.92 -25.72
N ASP A 633 -37.08 -12.70 -25.16
CA ASP A 633 -38.26 -12.21 -24.44
C ASP A 633 -38.38 -12.85 -23.04
N PRO A 634 -38.12 -12.11 -21.95
CA PRO A 634 -37.57 -10.76 -21.92
C PRO A 634 -36.08 -10.76 -22.25
N GLY A 635 -35.61 -9.71 -22.92
CA GLY A 635 -34.19 -9.45 -23.11
C GLY A 635 -33.47 -9.04 -21.83
N ASN A 636 -32.13 -9.10 -21.83
CA ASN A 636 -31.34 -8.88 -20.62
C ASN A 636 -31.48 -7.46 -20.02
N ILE A 637 -31.69 -6.43 -20.84
CA ILE A 637 -31.92 -5.05 -20.36
C ILE A 637 -33.27 -4.97 -19.62
N THR A 638 -34.31 -5.65 -20.11
CA THR A 638 -35.59 -5.76 -19.40
C THR A 638 -35.40 -6.41 -18.02
N ILE A 639 -34.69 -7.54 -17.94
CA ILE A 639 -34.41 -8.23 -16.67
C ILE A 639 -33.67 -7.30 -15.69
N LEU A 640 -32.65 -6.56 -16.16
CA LEU A 640 -31.93 -5.58 -15.36
C LEU A 640 -32.85 -4.48 -14.81
N ILE A 641 -33.69 -3.89 -15.67
CA ILE A 641 -34.63 -2.83 -15.27
C ILE A 641 -35.64 -3.34 -14.25
N GLU A 642 -36.21 -4.52 -14.47
CA GLU A 642 -37.14 -5.17 -13.54
C GLU A 642 -36.47 -5.42 -12.20
N THR A 643 -35.23 -5.93 -12.20
CA THR A 643 -34.45 -6.18 -10.98
C THR A 643 -34.26 -4.91 -10.16
N PHE A 644 -33.77 -3.83 -10.78
CA PHE A 644 -33.52 -2.58 -10.06
C PHE A 644 -34.80 -1.86 -9.63
N ARG A 645 -35.92 -2.08 -10.33
CA ARG A 645 -37.25 -1.58 -9.91
C ARG A 645 -37.81 -2.38 -8.73
N ALA A 646 -37.56 -3.69 -8.69
CA ALA A 646 -38.02 -4.58 -7.64
C ALA A 646 -37.15 -4.54 -6.37
N GLN A 647 -35.90 -4.07 -6.47
CA GLN A 647 -35.04 -3.79 -5.31
C GLN A 647 -35.57 -2.61 -4.50
N THR A 648 -36.56 -2.87 -3.64
CA THR A 648 -37.19 -1.87 -2.76
C THR A 648 -36.84 -2.02 -1.27
N ASP A 649 -36.16 -3.10 -0.84
CA ASP A 649 -36.02 -3.43 0.60
C ASP A 649 -34.59 -3.59 1.12
N GLU A 650 -34.42 -3.21 2.41
CA GLU A 650 -33.27 -3.28 3.33
C GLU A 650 -31.89 -2.83 2.79
N THR A 651 -31.63 -1.52 2.89
CA THR A 651 -30.29 -0.95 2.72
C THR A 651 -29.57 -0.80 4.06
N ILE A 652 -28.24 -0.86 4.07
CA ILE A 652 -27.44 -0.61 5.29
C ILE A 652 -27.60 0.82 5.86
N GLY A 653 -28.12 1.76 5.07
CA GLY A 653 -28.48 3.11 5.50
C GLY A 653 -27.34 4.11 5.58
N VAL A 654 -27.68 5.37 5.89
CA VAL A 654 -26.77 6.53 5.82
C VAL A 654 -25.55 6.39 6.73
N GLY A 655 -25.74 5.93 7.96
CA GLY A 655 -24.67 5.80 8.95
C GLY A 655 -23.60 4.78 8.54
N ALA A 656 -24.02 3.58 8.13
CA ALA A 656 -23.11 2.53 7.68
C ALA A 656 -22.45 2.90 6.33
N GLY A 657 -23.22 3.40 5.36
CA GLY A 657 -22.68 3.84 4.07
C GLY A 657 -21.63 4.95 4.20
N THR A 658 -21.85 5.93 5.09
CA THR A 658 -20.87 6.99 5.38
C THR A 658 -19.60 6.43 6.02
N ARG A 659 -19.72 5.47 6.94
CA ARG A 659 -18.57 4.80 7.57
C ARG A 659 -17.75 4.01 6.56
N ILE A 660 -18.41 3.30 5.64
CA ILE A 660 -17.76 2.60 4.53
C ILE A 660 -17.00 3.60 3.67
N LEU A 661 -17.64 4.68 3.20
CA LEU A 661 -16.98 5.70 2.39
C LEU A 661 -15.73 6.25 3.08
N LEU A 662 -15.83 6.67 4.34
CA LEU A 662 -14.69 7.23 5.08
C LEU A 662 -13.58 6.19 5.33
N THR A 663 -13.95 4.92 5.47
CA THR A 663 -12.97 3.83 5.54
C THR A 663 -12.27 3.63 4.20
N GLN A 664 -12.99 3.72 3.08
CA GLN A 664 -12.40 3.62 1.73
C GLN A 664 -11.57 4.86 1.35
N LEU A 665 -11.90 6.04 1.89
CA LEU A 665 -11.11 7.27 1.78
C LEU A 665 -9.88 7.30 2.70
N ASN A 666 -9.60 6.23 3.45
CA ASN A 666 -8.38 6.12 4.25
C ASN A 666 -7.15 5.96 3.32
N PRO A 667 -6.27 6.98 3.22
CA PRO A 667 -5.13 6.92 2.32
C PRO A 667 -4.01 6.01 2.83
N VAL A 668 -4.06 5.56 4.09
CA VAL A 668 -3.02 4.70 4.67
C VAL A 668 -3.47 3.24 4.65
N GLY A 669 -4.74 2.95 4.90
CA GLY A 669 -5.28 1.58 4.92
C GLY A 669 -5.38 0.95 3.53
N ASN A 670 -6.59 0.93 2.97
CA ASN A 670 -6.87 0.20 1.74
C ASN A 670 -6.07 0.69 0.53
N TRP A 671 -5.94 2.02 0.35
CA TRP A 671 -5.27 2.55 -0.83
C TRP A 671 -3.76 2.32 -0.83
N LEU A 672 -3.05 2.65 0.26
CA LEU A 672 -1.59 2.52 0.29
C LEU A 672 -1.12 1.10 0.62
N PHE A 673 -1.84 0.39 1.49
CA PHE A 673 -1.42 -0.89 2.05
C PHE A 673 -2.24 -2.09 1.60
N GLY A 674 -3.38 -1.89 0.93
CA GLY A 674 -4.20 -3.01 0.46
C GLY A 674 -4.82 -3.82 1.59
N THR A 675 -5.13 -3.20 2.73
CA THR A 675 -5.66 -3.89 3.94
C THR A 675 -7.02 -4.56 3.73
N ARG A 676 -7.71 -4.30 2.61
CA ARG A 676 -9.00 -4.91 2.24
C ARG A 676 -10.09 -4.82 3.31
N GLN A 677 -10.11 -3.71 4.07
CA GLN A 677 -11.11 -3.48 5.12
C GLN A 677 -12.36 -2.79 4.56
N ILE A 678 -13.55 -3.35 4.83
CA ILE A 678 -14.82 -2.68 4.46
C ILE A 678 -15.17 -1.61 5.51
N SER A 679 -14.95 -1.94 6.79
CA SER A 679 -15.20 -1.08 7.94
C SER A 679 -13.97 -0.96 8.83
N GLY A 680 -13.65 0.25 9.28
CA GLY A 680 -12.55 0.50 10.20
C GLY A 680 -12.62 1.90 10.81
N SER A 681 -11.47 2.42 11.25
CA SER A 681 -11.39 3.80 11.73
C SER A 681 -11.68 4.78 10.61
N VAL A 682 -12.63 5.70 10.85
CA VAL A 682 -13.01 6.76 9.91
C VAL A 682 -12.09 7.98 9.96
N LEU A 683 -11.25 8.09 11.00
CA LEU A 683 -10.42 9.27 11.24
C LEU A 683 -9.46 9.58 10.09
N PRO A 684 -8.75 8.61 9.49
CA PRO A 684 -7.85 8.89 8.37
C PRO A 684 -8.60 9.40 7.13
N GLY A 685 -9.78 8.85 6.84
CA GLY A 685 -10.61 9.31 5.73
C GLY A 685 -11.17 10.71 5.96
N LEU A 686 -11.60 11.01 7.19
CA LEU A 686 -12.04 12.36 7.57
C LEU A 686 -10.90 13.38 7.48
N ALA A 687 -9.70 12.99 7.89
CA ALA A 687 -8.50 13.82 7.77
C ALA A 687 -8.16 14.10 6.30
N LEU A 688 -8.22 13.09 5.43
CA LEU A 688 -8.03 13.29 3.99
C LEU A 688 -9.10 14.21 3.40
N LEU A 689 -10.37 14.00 3.71
CA LEU A 689 -11.48 14.83 3.22
C LEU A 689 -11.29 16.29 3.64
N THR A 690 -10.90 16.53 4.89
CA THR A 690 -10.62 17.87 5.42
C THR A 690 -9.42 18.51 4.72
N ALA A 691 -8.33 17.75 4.54
CA ALA A 691 -7.14 18.21 3.82
C ALA A 691 -7.43 18.51 2.35
N TRP A 692 -8.29 17.72 1.72
CA TRP A 692 -8.72 17.91 0.35
C TRP A 692 -9.57 19.17 0.18
N ILE A 693 -10.54 19.42 1.06
CA ILE A 693 -11.32 20.68 1.07
C ILE A 693 -10.40 21.89 1.27
N ALA A 694 -9.47 21.81 2.23
CA ALA A 694 -8.51 22.89 2.49
C ALA A 694 -7.58 23.13 1.27
N SER A 695 -7.17 22.06 0.59
CA SER A 695 -6.36 22.17 -0.63
C SER A 695 -7.15 22.75 -1.80
N GLY A 696 -8.44 22.43 -1.94
CA GLY A 696 -9.34 23.06 -2.92
C GLY A 696 -9.42 24.58 -2.73
N VAL A 697 -9.54 25.07 -1.49
CA VAL A 697 -9.51 26.51 -1.19
C VAL A 697 -8.17 27.15 -1.60
N ALA A 698 -7.06 26.47 -1.34
CA ALA A 698 -5.73 26.94 -1.77
C ALA A 698 -5.60 26.94 -3.30
N ALA A 699 -6.08 25.90 -3.98
CA ALA A 699 -6.10 25.79 -5.43
C ALA A 699 -6.91 26.92 -6.09
N VAL A 700 -8.06 27.31 -5.52
CA VAL A 700 -8.85 28.47 -5.97
C VAL A 700 -8.04 29.76 -5.84
N ARG A 701 -7.42 29.99 -4.67
CA ARG A 701 -6.58 31.18 -4.42
C ARG A 701 -5.41 31.27 -5.39
N ARG A 702 -4.84 30.13 -5.78
CA ARG A 702 -3.71 30.02 -6.71
C ARG A 702 -4.12 29.86 -8.17
N ARG A 703 -5.43 29.86 -8.48
CA ARG A 703 -5.98 29.69 -9.83
C ARG A 703 -5.47 28.42 -10.52
N MET A 704 -5.31 27.31 -9.78
CA MET A 704 -4.83 26.03 -10.30
C MET A 704 -5.92 25.30 -11.09
N GLY A 705 -6.24 25.79 -12.29
CA GLY A 705 -7.40 25.37 -13.06
C GLY A 705 -7.43 23.89 -13.44
N ALA A 706 -6.28 23.24 -13.63
CA ALA A 706 -6.23 21.79 -13.89
C ALA A 706 -6.67 20.98 -12.66
N VAL A 707 -6.20 21.34 -11.47
CA VAL A 707 -6.55 20.67 -10.21
C VAL A 707 -8.02 20.91 -9.85
N LEU A 708 -8.52 22.14 -10.00
CA LEU A 708 -9.92 22.46 -9.71
C LEU A 708 -10.91 21.67 -10.56
N ARG A 709 -10.58 21.40 -11.83
CA ARG A 709 -11.40 20.56 -12.72
C ARG A 709 -11.37 19.09 -12.30
N LEU A 710 -10.23 18.58 -11.86
CA LEU A 710 -10.12 17.23 -11.31
C LEU A 710 -10.96 17.13 -10.03
N ASP A 711 -10.80 18.09 -9.12
CA ASP A 711 -11.53 18.14 -7.85
C ASP A 711 -13.05 18.17 -8.06
N ALA A 712 -13.53 18.93 -9.07
CA ALA A 712 -14.95 18.96 -9.41
C ALA A 712 -15.49 17.58 -9.86
N ILE A 713 -14.73 16.84 -10.68
CA ILE A 713 -15.11 15.49 -11.09
C ILE A 713 -15.03 14.53 -9.90
N LEU A 714 -13.95 14.58 -9.12
CA LEU A 714 -13.77 13.72 -7.96
C LEU A 714 -14.85 13.96 -6.91
N ALA A 715 -15.27 15.22 -6.68
CA ALA A 715 -16.33 15.53 -5.73
C ALA A 715 -17.67 14.90 -6.15
N LEU A 716 -17.99 14.96 -7.44
CA LEU A 716 -19.16 14.29 -7.99
C LEU A 716 -19.07 12.76 -7.86
N LEU A 717 -17.93 12.17 -8.20
CA LEU A 717 -17.74 10.72 -8.12
C LEU A 717 -17.71 10.20 -6.67
N VAL A 718 -17.15 10.96 -5.73
CA VAL A 718 -17.18 10.65 -4.29
C VAL A 718 -18.61 10.76 -3.75
N ALA A 719 -19.40 11.73 -4.20
CA ALA A 719 -20.82 11.80 -3.86
C ALA A 719 -21.61 10.61 -4.43
N CYS A 720 -21.31 10.17 -5.64
CA CYS A 720 -21.88 8.95 -6.21
C CYS A 720 -21.46 7.70 -5.42
N ALA A 721 -20.19 7.59 -5.04
CA ALA A 721 -19.67 6.51 -4.21
C ALA A 721 -20.36 6.47 -2.84
N TRP A 722 -20.60 7.65 -2.24
CA TRP A 722 -21.36 7.77 -0.99
C TRP A 722 -22.80 7.29 -1.15
N TYR A 723 -23.51 7.79 -2.17
CA TYR A 723 -24.87 7.37 -2.46
C TYR A 723 -24.95 5.84 -2.71
N TRP A 724 -24.00 5.31 -3.47
CA TRP A 724 -23.89 3.87 -3.73
C TRP A 724 -23.68 3.08 -2.43
N ALA A 725 -22.76 3.50 -1.58
CA ALA A 725 -22.48 2.85 -0.31
C ALA A 725 -23.73 2.79 0.61
N ILE A 726 -24.58 3.82 0.57
CA ILE A 726 -25.83 3.85 1.35
C ILE A 726 -26.84 2.82 0.84
N ARG A 727 -26.79 2.49 -0.45
CA ARG A 727 -27.73 1.59 -1.13
C ARG A 727 -27.28 0.12 -1.16
N LEU A 728 -26.16 -0.21 -0.52
CA LEU A 728 -25.72 -1.60 -0.37
C LEU A 728 -26.72 -2.39 0.48
N ASP A 729 -26.94 -3.63 0.11
CA ASP A 729 -27.76 -4.61 0.85
C ASP A 729 -27.01 -5.17 2.07
N SER A 730 -25.68 -5.20 2.03
CA SER A 730 -24.82 -5.76 3.07
C SER A 730 -23.44 -5.13 3.10
N ALA A 731 -22.84 -5.07 4.29
CA ALA A 731 -21.47 -4.57 4.49
C ALA A 731 -20.39 -5.67 4.38
N ARG A 732 -20.73 -6.83 3.80
CA ARG A 732 -19.85 -8.03 3.79
C ARG A 732 -19.02 -8.17 2.52
N PHE A 733 -19.44 -7.54 1.42
CA PHE A 733 -18.84 -7.73 0.11
C PHE A 733 -17.94 -6.57 -0.31
N LEU A 734 -16.63 -6.69 -0.04
CA LEU A 734 -15.64 -5.64 -0.32
C LEU A 734 -15.58 -5.24 -1.80
N TYR A 735 -15.74 -6.21 -2.69
CA TYR A 735 -15.65 -6.00 -4.14
C TYR A 735 -16.63 -4.93 -4.67
N LEU A 736 -17.73 -4.67 -3.95
CA LEU A 736 -18.71 -3.64 -4.30
C LEU A 736 -18.17 -2.20 -4.16
N VAL A 737 -17.07 -2.02 -3.41
CA VAL A 737 -16.49 -0.70 -3.08
C VAL A 737 -15.00 -0.57 -3.44
N GLU A 738 -14.36 -1.60 -3.98
CA GLU A 738 -12.92 -1.55 -4.33
C GLU A 738 -12.57 -0.47 -5.37
N TRP A 739 -13.53 -0.08 -6.21
CA TRP A 739 -13.35 1.02 -7.16
C TRP A 739 -13.22 2.39 -6.48
N PHE A 740 -13.63 2.53 -5.21
CA PHE A 740 -13.46 3.76 -4.45
C PHE A 740 -11.97 4.08 -4.25
N TRP A 741 -11.09 3.06 -4.27
CA TRP A 741 -9.66 3.25 -4.03
C TRP A 741 -8.99 4.07 -5.15
N VAL A 742 -9.52 3.99 -6.38
CA VAL A 742 -9.13 4.86 -7.49
C VAL A 742 -9.41 6.32 -7.14
N LEU A 743 -10.58 6.62 -6.57
CA LEU A 743 -10.94 7.97 -6.15
C LEU A 743 -10.02 8.45 -5.02
N THR A 744 -9.78 7.62 -4.01
CA THR A 744 -8.87 7.93 -2.89
C THR A 744 -7.48 8.31 -3.40
N GLY A 745 -6.91 7.53 -4.32
CA GLY A 745 -5.59 7.81 -4.89
C GLY A 745 -5.52 9.13 -5.65
N LEU A 746 -6.57 9.47 -6.42
CA LEU A 746 -6.62 10.74 -7.15
C LEU A 746 -6.86 11.94 -6.22
N VAL A 747 -7.66 11.79 -5.16
CA VAL A 747 -7.85 12.81 -4.12
C VAL A 747 -6.53 13.10 -3.39
N VAL A 748 -5.76 12.05 -3.04
CA VAL A 748 -4.43 12.19 -2.45
C VAL A 748 -3.49 12.94 -3.41
N ALA A 749 -3.45 12.53 -4.69
CA ALA A 749 -2.59 13.16 -5.68
C ALA A 749 -2.91 14.65 -5.87
N ALA A 750 -4.20 15.01 -5.99
CA ALA A 750 -4.66 16.40 -6.11
C ALA A 750 -4.26 17.23 -4.89
N THR A 751 -4.50 16.69 -3.69
CA THR A 751 -4.16 17.35 -2.42
C THR A 751 -2.66 17.59 -2.29
N VAL A 752 -1.83 16.57 -2.58
CA VAL A 752 -0.36 16.67 -2.52
C VAL A 752 0.17 17.68 -3.53
N ALA A 753 -0.38 17.72 -4.76
CA ALA A 753 0.05 18.66 -5.78
C ALA A 753 -0.10 20.13 -5.34
N VAL A 754 -1.22 20.46 -4.68
CA VAL A 754 -1.44 21.80 -4.11
C VAL A 754 -0.48 22.09 -2.97
N VAL A 755 -0.30 21.14 -2.05
CA VAL A 755 0.61 21.31 -0.89
C VAL A 755 2.04 21.54 -1.34
N VAL A 756 2.54 20.74 -2.29
CA VAL A 756 3.90 20.89 -2.83
C VAL A 756 4.05 22.26 -3.51
N THR A 757 3.04 22.71 -4.26
CA THR A 757 3.03 24.03 -4.90
C THR A 757 3.09 25.16 -3.86
N GLU A 758 2.32 25.08 -2.78
CA GLU A 758 2.35 26.05 -1.68
C GLU A 758 3.71 26.11 -0.96
N VAL A 759 4.30 24.94 -0.67
CA VAL A 759 5.61 24.85 -0.01
C VAL A 759 6.70 25.46 -0.89
N ALA A 760 6.66 25.17 -2.19
CA ALA A 760 7.60 25.73 -3.15
C ALA A 760 7.57 27.26 -3.18
N HIS A 761 6.39 27.86 -3.27
CA HIS A 761 6.22 29.31 -3.27
C HIS A 761 6.77 29.96 -2.01
N ARG A 762 6.56 29.36 -0.83
CA ARG A 762 7.03 29.91 0.45
C ARG A 762 8.56 29.91 0.58
N GLN A 763 9.25 28.98 -0.07
CA GLN A 763 10.70 28.83 0.10
C GLN A 763 11.55 29.73 -0.81
N ARG A 764 10.96 30.49 -1.75
CA ARG A 764 11.68 31.30 -2.77
C ARG A 764 12.82 30.53 -3.49
N ARG A 765 12.73 29.19 -3.55
CA ARG A 765 13.71 28.33 -4.23
C ARG A 765 13.30 28.19 -5.71
N GLY A 766 14.29 27.96 -6.57
CA GLY A 766 14.09 27.70 -8.00
C GLY A 766 13.21 26.46 -8.28
N PRO A 767 13.10 25.99 -9.54
CA PRO A 767 12.09 25.01 -9.93
C PRO A 767 12.11 23.76 -9.05
N VAL A 768 10.95 23.44 -8.49
CA VAL A 768 10.64 22.33 -7.54
C VAL A 768 10.89 20.94 -8.14
N GLY A 769 11.03 20.88 -9.46
CA GLY A 769 11.08 19.68 -10.28
C GLY A 769 11.98 18.56 -9.74
N PRO A 770 13.26 18.81 -9.44
CA PRO A 770 14.20 17.73 -9.09
C PRO A 770 13.77 16.85 -7.91
N TRP A 771 13.34 17.47 -6.82
CA TRP A 771 13.01 16.76 -5.59
C TRP A 771 11.69 16.00 -5.71
N VAL A 772 10.71 16.58 -6.40
CA VAL A 772 9.42 15.95 -6.65
C VAL A 772 9.59 14.75 -7.56
N VAL A 773 10.39 14.89 -8.62
CA VAL A 773 10.69 13.80 -9.56
C VAL A 773 11.42 12.66 -8.87
N SER A 774 12.44 12.95 -8.05
CA SER A 774 13.11 11.92 -7.25
C SER A 774 12.17 11.25 -6.25
N GLY A 775 11.28 12.00 -5.59
CA GLY A 775 10.29 11.45 -4.68
C GLY A 775 9.28 10.53 -5.39
N LEU A 776 8.74 10.96 -6.53
CA LEU A 776 7.83 10.15 -7.34
C LEU A 776 8.51 8.89 -7.88
N ALA A 777 9.75 9.01 -8.39
CA ALA A 777 10.52 7.86 -8.85
C ALA A 777 10.81 6.87 -7.73
N LEU A 778 11.14 7.35 -6.53
CA LEU A 778 11.35 6.52 -5.36
C LEU A 778 10.06 5.75 -5.00
N VAL A 779 8.92 6.44 -4.87
CA VAL A 779 7.64 5.79 -4.56
C VAL A 779 7.24 4.79 -5.66
N LEU A 780 7.48 5.11 -6.93
CA LEU A 780 7.23 4.19 -8.05
C LEU A 780 8.04 2.90 -7.93
N VAL A 781 9.36 3.03 -7.78
CA VAL A 781 10.30 1.89 -7.68
C VAL A 781 9.97 1.07 -6.46
N MET A 782 9.71 1.73 -5.34
CA MET A 782 9.25 1.10 -4.13
C MET A 782 7.96 0.31 -4.42
N SER A 783 6.83 0.95 -4.74
CA SER A 783 5.55 0.26 -4.97
C SER A 783 5.66 -0.90 -5.96
N THR A 784 6.47 -0.75 -7.00
CA THR A 784 6.77 -1.81 -7.96
C THR A 784 7.52 -2.98 -7.31
N ALA A 785 8.59 -2.72 -6.56
CA ALA A 785 9.36 -3.77 -5.89
C ALA A 785 8.52 -4.52 -4.84
N SER A 786 7.64 -3.82 -4.11
CA SER A 786 6.66 -4.45 -3.23
C SER A 786 5.72 -5.38 -3.99
N PHE A 787 5.21 -4.91 -5.13
CA PHE A 787 4.26 -5.71 -5.89
C PHE A 787 4.94 -6.91 -6.54
N ALA A 788 6.15 -6.74 -7.07
CA ALA A 788 6.96 -7.85 -7.59
C ALA A 788 7.20 -8.91 -6.50
N TRP A 789 7.46 -8.48 -5.26
CA TRP A 789 7.62 -9.36 -4.12
C TRP A 789 6.38 -10.22 -3.84
N THR A 790 5.19 -9.63 -3.82
CA THR A 790 3.96 -10.40 -3.58
C THR A 790 3.53 -11.21 -4.82
N ALA A 791 3.88 -10.75 -6.03
CA ALA A 791 3.56 -11.42 -7.28
C ALA A 791 4.35 -12.73 -7.50
N THR A 792 5.53 -12.93 -6.91
CA THR A 792 6.27 -14.20 -7.05
C THR A 792 5.62 -15.37 -6.32
N GLY A 793 4.89 -15.09 -5.24
CA GLY A 793 4.18 -16.08 -4.43
C GLY A 793 2.69 -16.21 -4.75
N VAL A 794 2.22 -15.62 -5.85
CA VAL A 794 0.80 -15.66 -6.21
C VAL A 794 0.38 -17.08 -6.62
N SER A 795 -0.77 -17.51 -6.10
CA SER A 795 -1.47 -18.71 -6.55
C SER A 795 -2.81 -18.33 -7.19
N PRO A 796 -3.35 -19.19 -8.07
CA PRO A 796 -4.72 -19.02 -8.57
C PRO A 796 -5.74 -18.95 -7.42
N PRO A 797 -6.92 -18.33 -7.64
CA PRO A 797 -7.99 -18.38 -6.66
C PRO A 797 -8.48 -19.80 -6.42
N ASP A 798 -9.00 -20.02 -5.22
CA ASP A 798 -9.78 -21.22 -4.88
C ASP A 798 -9.06 -22.52 -5.23
N MET A 799 -7.73 -22.53 -5.09
CA MET A 799 -6.87 -23.67 -5.45
C MET A 799 -7.31 -24.98 -4.79
N ARG A 800 -7.98 -24.90 -3.65
CA ARG A 800 -8.55 -26.06 -2.99
C ARG A 800 -9.69 -26.68 -3.80
N TYR A 801 -10.72 -25.91 -4.12
CA TYR A 801 -11.84 -26.36 -4.96
C TYR A 801 -11.36 -26.72 -6.38
N SER A 802 -10.36 -25.99 -6.90
CA SER A 802 -9.69 -26.36 -8.15
C SER A 802 -9.03 -27.74 -8.08
N ARG A 803 -8.44 -28.15 -6.95
CA ARG A 803 -7.88 -29.51 -6.79
C ARG A 803 -8.97 -30.57 -6.71
N THR A 804 -10.11 -30.26 -6.10
CA THR A 804 -11.28 -31.15 -6.12
C THR A 804 -11.76 -31.40 -7.54
N VAL A 805 -11.97 -30.36 -8.34
CA VAL A 805 -12.34 -30.52 -9.76
C VAL A 805 -11.25 -31.28 -10.54
N GLN A 806 -9.98 -30.98 -10.29
CA GLN A 806 -8.85 -31.70 -10.89
C GLN A 806 -8.87 -33.21 -10.59
N ALA A 807 -9.26 -33.60 -9.38
CA ALA A 807 -9.31 -35.00 -8.95
C ALA A 807 -10.54 -35.72 -9.52
N ILE A 808 -11.72 -35.10 -9.47
CA ILE A 808 -12.98 -35.75 -9.84
C ILE A 808 -13.23 -35.75 -11.36
N ALA A 809 -12.88 -34.68 -12.09
CA ALA A 809 -13.26 -34.54 -13.50
C ALA A 809 -12.70 -35.64 -14.41
N PRO A 810 -11.43 -36.08 -14.30
CA PRO A 810 -10.91 -37.20 -15.08
C PRO A 810 -11.61 -38.53 -14.77
N ALA A 811 -11.89 -38.79 -13.49
CA ALA A 811 -12.54 -40.02 -13.03
C ALA A 811 -13.98 -40.09 -13.53
N VAL A 812 -14.73 -38.99 -13.40
CA VAL A 812 -16.10 -38.87 -13.94
C VAL A 812 -16.09 -39.08 -15.44
N ALA A 813 -15.22 -38.39 -16.20
CA ALA A 813 -15.23 -38.46 -17.65
C ALA A 813 -14.89 -39.85 -18.21
N ALA A 814 -14.09 -40.66 -17.49
CA ALA A 814 -13.72 -42.02 -17.92
C ALA A 814 -14.90 -43.00 -17.88
N ASP A 815 -15.92 -42.71 -17.07
CA ASP A 815 -17.06 -43.58 -16.77
C ASP A 815 -18.35 -43.20 -17.52
N LEU A 816 -18.28 -42.19 -18.39
CA LEU A 816 -19.40 -41.65 -19.16
C LEU A 816 -19.32 -42.05 -20.64
N ASP A 817 -20.47 -42.26 -21.26
CA ASP A 817 -20.61 -42.51 -22.68
C ASP A 817 -20.52 -41.18 -23.45
N PRO A 818 -19.54 -40.99 -24.35
CA PRO A 818 -19.45 -39.79 -25.18
C PRO A 818 -20.66 -39.55 -26.09
N GLY A 819 -21.47 -40.57 -26.37
CA GLY A 819 -22.69 -40.46 -27.17
C GLY A 819 -23.93 -39.94 -26.43
N ALA A 820 -23.90 -39.90 -25.09
CA ALA A 820 -25.03 -39.50 -24.27
C ALA A 820 -25.00 -38.01 -23.90
N THR A 821 -26.18 -37.47 -23.60
CA THR A 821 -26.40 -36.10 -23.12
C THR A 821 -26.68 -36.11 -21.61
N TYR A 822 -25.80 -35.47 -20.85
CA TYR A 822 -25.88 -35.45 -19.40
C TYR A 822 -26.39 -34.12 -18.85
N LEU A 823 -27.38 -34.16 -17.97
CA LEU A 823 -27.76 -33.00 -17.16
C LEU A 823 -26.83 -32.91 -15.94
N VAL A 824 -26.11 -31.81 -15.77
CA VAL A 824 -25.27 -31.56 -14.59
C VAL A 824 -26.01 -30.69 -13.59
N THR A 825 -26.13 -31.20 -12.36
CA THR A 825 -26.74 -30.54 -11.21
C THR A 825 -25.81 -30.61 -10.01
N TRP A 826 -26.11 -29.87 -8.94
CA TRP A 826 -25.28 -29.85 -7.75
C TRP A 826 -26.03 -29.51 -6.47
N VAL A 827 -25.58 -30.13 -5.39
CA VAL A 827 -25.87 -29.83 -3.99
C VAL A 827 -24.53 -29.51 -3.33
N ASP A 828 -24.05 -28.29 -3.59
CA ASP A 828 -22.70 -27.84 -3.22
C ASP A 828 -22.78 -26.55 -2.40
N PRO A 829 -23.24 -26.64 -1.14
CA PRO A 829 -23.38 -25.48 -0.28
C PRO A 829 -22.02 -24.90 0.13
N ASP A 830 -20.97 -25.72 0.22
CA ASP A 830 -19.62 -25.29 0.65
C ASP A 830 -19.01 -24.31 -0.38
N ALA A 831 -18.97 -24.68 -1.65
CA ALA A 831 -18.43 -23.84 -2.72
C ALA A 831 -19.49 -23.04 -3.50
N LEU A 832 -20.73 -22.95 -2.99
CA LEU A 832 -21.85 -22.24 -3.63
C LEU A 832 -22.11 -22.68 -5.09
N GLY A 833 -22.02 -23.98 -5.37
CA GLY A 833 -22.12 -24.53 -6.72
C GLY A 833 -20.85 -24.43 -7.55
N GLY A 834 -19.75 -23.94 -6.96
CA GLY A 834 -18.47 -23.75 -7.63
C GLY A 834 -17.93 -25.04 -8.24
N ASN A 835 -17.96 -26.16 -7.51
CA ASN A 835 -17.49 -27.45 -8.01
C ASN A 835 -18.36 -27.96 -9.16
N GLY A 836 -19.67 -27.67 -9.12
CA GLY A 836 -20.61 -28.00 -10.20
C GLY A 836 -20.27 -27.32 -11.52
N PHE A 837 -20.06 -26.00 -11.50
CA PHE A 837 -19.64 -25.26 -12.69
C PHE A 837 -18.24 -25.68 -13.18
N GLY A 838 -17.31 -25.94 -12.27
CA GLY A 838 -15.98 -26.42 -12.62
C GLY A 838 -16.01 -27.79 -13.30
N LEU A 839 -16.77 -28.74 -12.75
CA LEU A 839 -16.95 -30.05 -13.38
C LEU A 839 -17.62 -29.93 -14.74
N PHE A 840 -18.69 -29.13 -14.84
CA PHE A 840 -19.39 -28.87 -16.11
C PHE A 840 -18.41 -28.43 -17.21
N LEU A 841 -17.61 -27.41 -16.94
CA LEU A 841 -16.61 -26.87 -17.85
C LEU A 841 -15.59 -27.94 -18.31
N GLU A 842 -15.10 -28.75 -17.37
CA GLU A 842 -14.07 -29.75 -17.66
C GLU A 842 -14.60 -30.98 -18.41
N LEU A 843 -15.86 -31.37 -18.19
CA LEU A 843 -16.50 -32.41 -18.99
C LEU A 843 -16.71 -31.95 -20.44
N GLU A 844 -17.16 -30.71 -20.66
CA GLU A 844 -17.31 -30.13 -22.01
C GLU A 844 -15.96 -30.03 -22.73
N ARG A 845 -14.89 -29.60 -22.03
CA ARG A 845 -13.52 -29.56 -22.58
C ARG A 845 -12.99 -30.93 -23.02
N ARG A 846 -13.51 -32.00 -22.40
CA ARG A 846 -13.17 -33.39 -22.72
C ARG A 846 -14.05 -33.96 -23.84
N GLY A 847 -14.94 -33.15 -24.41
CA GLY A 847 -15.78 -33.52 -25.55
C GLY A 847 -17.08 -34.24 -25.17
N LEU A 848 -17.48 -34.22 -23.90
CA LEU A 848 -18.76 -34.78 -23.45
C LEU A 848 -19.89 -33.77 -23.67
N THR A 849 -21.08 -34.28 -24.01
CA THR A 849 -22.28 -33.45 -24.17
C THR A 849 -22.94 -33.23 -22.81
N VAL A 850 -22.56 -32.15 -22.12
CA VAL A 850 -23.15 -31.75 -20.84
C VAL A 850 -24.10 -30.56 -21.00
N LYS A 851 -25.19 -30.58 -20.23
CA LYS A 851 -26.25 -29.56 -20.21
C LYS A 851 -26.59 -29.18 -18.78
N ALA A 852 -27.15 -27.99 -18.59
CA ALA A 852 -27.64 -27.51 -17.30
C ALA A 852 -29.16 -27.32 -17.34
N GLY A 853 -29.80 -27.28 -16.18
CA GLY A 853 -31.24 -27.00 -16.10
C GLY A 853 -31.57 -25.53 -16.45
N PRO A 854 -32.82 -25.21 -16.80
CA PRO A 854 -33.24 -23.88 -17.29
C PRO A 854 -32.91 -22.70 -16.37
N ALA A 855 -32.93 -22.91 -15.06
CA ALA A 855 -32.57 -21.90 -14.07
C ALA A 855 -31.12 -21.38 -14.22
N ARG A 856 -30.25 -22.11 -14.93
CA ARG A 856 -28.83 -21.80 -15.10
C ARG A 856 -28.51 -21.24 -16.51
N ALA A 857 -29.53 -20.85 -17.27
CA ALA A 857 -29.35 -20.35 -18.64
C ALA A 857 -28.42 -19.13 -18.76
N ALA A 858 -28.48 -18.19 -17.81
CA ALA A 858 -27.58 -17.03 -17.79
C ALA A 858 -26.11 -17.42 -17.61
N PRO A 859 -25.72 -18.21 -16.59
CA PRO A 859 -24.32 -18.56 -16.35
C PRO A 859 -23.70 -19.57 -17.34
N VAL A 860 -24.47 -20.50 -17.94
CA VAL A 860 -23.92 -21.49 -18.91
C VAL A 860 -24.25 -21.23 -20.38
N GLU A 861 -25.06 -20.21 -20.65
CA GLU A 861 -25.62 -19.84 -21.96
C GLU A 861 -26.83 -20.71 -22.38
N PRO A 862 -27.85 -20.13 -23.03
CA PRO A 862 -29.10 -20.85 -23.36
C PRO A 862 -28.91 -22.12 -24.20
N HIS A 863 -27.90 -22.16 -25.08
CA HIS A 863 -27.63 -23.33 -25.91
C HIS A 863 -27.08 -24.54 -25.12
N ARG A 864 -26.64 -24.34 -23.87
CA ARG A 864 -26.22 -25.39 -22.93
C ARG A 864 -27.31 -25.83 -21.96
N VAL A 865 -28.54 -25.37 -22.16
CA VAL A 865 -29.68 -25.75 -21.32
C VAL A 865 -30.44 -26.93 -21.93
N ILE A 866 -30.96 -27.80 -21.07
CA ILE A 866 -31.90 -28.86 -21.43
C ILE A 866 -32.98 -28.99 -20.35
N GLU A 867 -34.17 -29.44 -20.72
CA GLU A 867 -35.16 -29.88 -19.74
C GLU A 867 -34.70 -31.21 -19.10
N PRO A 868 -34.88 -31.41 -17.78
CA PRO A 868 -34.42 -32.62 -17.12
C PRO A 868 -34.98 -33.93 -17.70
N ALA A 869 -36.17 -33.87 -18.32
CA ALA A 869 -36.81 -35.04 -18.95
C ALA A 869 -36.15 -35.50 -20.25
N ASP A 870 -35.38 -34.62 -20.91
CA ASP A 870 -34.75 -34.89 -22.20
C ASP A 870 -33.27 -35.30 -22.07
N ALA A 871 -32.74 -35.36 -20.85
CA ALA A 871 -31.37 -35.83 -20.58
C ALA A 871 -31.34 -37.36 -20.50
N ASP A 872 -30.29 -37.98 -21.04
CA ASP A 872 -30.10 -39.43 -20.98
C ASP A 872 -29.76 -39.89 -19.54
N ALA A 873 -29.06 -39.05 -18.79
CA ALA A 873 -28.78 -39.25 -17.36
C ALA A 873 -28.43 -37.93 -16.66
N VAL A 874 -28.44 -37.95 -15.34
CA VAL A 874 -28.14 -36.80 -14.47
C VAL A 874 -26.85 -37.05 -13.69
N ILE A 875 -25.93 -36.09 -13.78
CA ILE A 875 -24.71 -36.01 -12.98
C ILE A 875 -24.98 -35.03 -11.84
N THR A 876 -24.86 -35.47 -10.59
CA THR A 876 -25.05 -34.61 -9.41
C THR A 876 -23.76 -34.48 -8.62
N VAL A 877 -23.23 -33.26 -8.51
CA VAL A 877 -22.10 -32.93 -7.63
C VAL A 877 -22.61 -32.65 -6.23
N VAL A 878 -22.16 -33.39 -5.23
CA VAL A 878 -22.63 -33.28 -3.85
C VAL A 878 -21.45 -32.99 -2.93
N SER A 879 -21.50 -31.86 -2.22
CA SER A 879 -20.50 -31.47 -1.22
C SER A 879 -21.07 -31.61 0.18
N GLY A 880 -20.24 -32.05 1.12
CA GLY A 880 -20.60 -32.18 2.53
C GLY A 880 -20.87 -33.61 2.96
N ASP A 881 -20.26 -34.02 4.09
CA ASP A 881 -20.26 -35.41 4.55
C ASP A 881 -21.69 -35.96 4.77
N ALA A 882 -22.59 -35.14 5.31
CA ALA A 882 -23.99 -35.52 5.54
C ALA A 882 -24.77 -35.69 4.22
N GLN A 883 -24.55 -34.80 3.25
CA GLN A 883 -25.25 -34.84 1.97
C GLN A 883 -24.74 -35.99 1.09
N ILE A 884 -23.43 -36.25 1.12
CA ILE A 884 -22.83 -37.40 0.43
C ILE A 884 -23.39 -38.71 1.00
N ALA A 885 -23.51 -38.83 2.33
CA ALA A 885 -24.08 -40.02 2.95
C ALA A 885 -25.55 -40.23 2.57
N ARG A 886 -26.35 -39.15 2.51
CA ARG A 886 -27.74 -39.20 2.03
C ARG A 886 -27.83 -39.61 0.56
N ALA A 887 -26.98 -39.04 -0.29
CA ALA A 887 -26.94 -39.36 -1.71
C ALA A 887 -26.62 -40.85 -1.92
N ARG A 888 -25.64 -41.42 -1.20
CA ARG A 888 -25.30 -42.86 -1.24
C ARG A 888 -26.43 -43.79 -0.83
N ALA A 889 -27.38 -43.31 -0.02
CA ALA A 889 -28.50 -44.10 0.46
C ALA A 889 -29.70 -44.11 -0.51
N LEU A 890 -29.70 -43.26 -1.55
CA LEU A 890 -30.77 -43.22 -2.54
C LEU A 890 -30.69 -44.44 -3.49
N PRO A 891 -31.83 -45.05 -3.87
CA PRO A 891 -31.83 -46.14 -4.83
C PRO A 891 -31.55 -45.62 -6.26
N GLY A 892 -30.86 -46.44 -7.08
CA GLY A 892 -30.61 -46.11 -8.49
C GLY A 892 -29.55 -45.04 -8.74
N VAL A 893 -28.69 -44.78 -7.76
CA VAL A 893 -27.57 -43.83 -7.85
C VAL A 893 -26.24 -44.58 -7.91
N ARG A 894 -25.35 -44.16 -8.81
CA ARG A 894 -23.99 -44.70 -8.94
C ARG A 894 -22.98 -43.61 -8.63
N GLU A 895 -22.11 -43.84 -7.64
CA GLU A 895 -20.99 -42.92 -7.37
C GLU A 895 -19.93 -43.07 -8.48
N LEU A 896 -19.55 -41.95 -9.09
CA LEU A 896 -18.53 -41.89 -10.14
C LEU A 896 -17.17 -41.46 -9.60
N ALA A 897 -17.16 -40.56 -8.63
CA ALA A 897 -15.93 -40.03 -8.04
C ALA A 897 -16.19 -39.51 -6.62
N TYR A 898 -15.15 -39.56 -5.79
CA TYR A 898 -15.12 -39.01 -4.44
C TYR A 898 -13.75 -38.42 -4.15
N ASP A 899 -13.73 -37.27 -3.50
CA ASP A 899 -12.52 -36.54 -3.14
C ASP A 899 -12.69 -35.86 -1.78
N ASP A 900 -11.73 -36.08 -0.89
CA ASP A 900 -11.61 -35.40 0.40
C ASP A 900 -10.15 -35.04 0.67
N HIS A 901 -9.80 -33.76 0.45
CA HIS A 901 -8.45 -33.24 0.68
C HIS A 901 -8.08 -33.09 2.16
N ARG A 902 -9.03 -33.30 3.09
CA ARG A 902 -8.80 -33.09 4.53
C ARG A 902 -8.00 -34.25 5.12
N SER A 903 -7.05 -33.91 5.97
CA SER A 903 -6.41 -34.85 6.90
C SER A 903 -7.38 -35.32 8.00
N ASP A 904 -7.02 -36.39 8.71
CA ASP A 904 -7.80 -36.86 9.87
C ASP A 904 -7.93 -35.79 10.95
N ALA A 905 -6.89 -34.98 11.14
CA ALA A 905 -6.89 -33.87 12.08
C ALA A 905 -7.87 -32.77 11.65
N GLU A 906 -7.87 -32.38 10.37
CA GLU A 906 -8.81 -31.38 9.83
C GLU A 906 -10.26 -31.87 9.88
N ARG A 907 -10.52 -33.17 9.63
CA ARG A 907 -11.85 -33.77 9.81
C ARG A 907 -12.32 -33.74 11.26
N ALA A 908 -11.42 -33.94 12.22
CA ALA A 908 -11.74 -33.83 13.64
C ALA A 908 -11.99 -32.38 14.05
N GLU A 909 -11.13 -31.46 13.58
CA GLU A 909 -11.25 -30.01 13.81
C GLU A 909 -12.59 -29.48 13.27
N TYR A 910 -12.95 -29.80 12.03
CA TYR A 910 -14.22 -29.35 11.42
C TYR A 910 -15.43 -29.79 12.25
N ARG A 911 -15.47 -31.06 12.70
CA ARG A 911 -16.56 -31.58 13.53
C ARG A 911 -16.64 -30.86 14.88
N SER A 912 -15.49 -30.62 15.50
CA SER A 912 -15.41 -29.87 16.77
C SER A 912 -15.91 -28.43 16.60
N LEU A 913 -15.48 -27.74 15.54
CA LEU A 913 -15.89 -26.37 15.25
C LEU A 913 -17.38 -26.28 14.93
N GLN A 914 -17.91 -27.22 14.15
CA GLN A 914 -19.33 -27.27 13.81
C GLN A 914 -20.19 -27.43 15.07
N GLN A 915 -19.77 -28.29 16.01
CA GLN A 915 -20.50 -28.44 17.27
C GLN A 915 -20.43 -27.18 18.13
N ALA A 916 -19.22 -26.64 18.33
CA ALA A 916 -19.00 -25.45 19.14
C ALA A 916 -19.82 -24.26 18.63
N VAL A 917 -19.79 -23.99 17.32
CA VAL A 917 -20.49 -22.84 16.76
C VAL A 917 -22.00 -22.96 16.88
N MET A 918 -22.56 -24.16 16.74
CA MET A 918 -23.99 -24.38 16.92
C MET A 918 -24.41 -24.19 18.39
N GLU A 919 -23.59 -24.62 19.35
CA GLU A 919 -23.86 -24.41 20.78
C GLU A 919 -23.81 -22.92 21.14
N GLU A 920 -22.80 -22.20 20.66
CA GLU A 920 -22.67 -20.75 20.84
C GLU A 920 -23.84 -19.98 20.22
N LEU A 921 -24.20 -20.28 18.97
CA LEU A 921 -25.34 -19.64 18.30
C LEU A 921 -26.66 -19.90 19.04
N ARG A 922 -26.88 -21.11 19.56
CA ARG A 922 -28.07 -21.41 20.39
C ARG A 922 -28.05 -20.64 21.70
N ALA A 923 -26.89 -20.50 22.34
CA ALA A 923 -26.75 -19.72 23.57
C ALA A 923 -27.03 -18.22 23.35
N GLU A 924 -26.73 -17.70 22.15
CA GLU A 924 -27.03 -16.32 21.73
C GLU A 924 -28.49 -16.12 21.26
N GLY A 925 -29.32 -17.16 21.32
CA GLY A 925 -30.72 -17.10 20.88
C GLY A 925 -30.91 -17.17 19.36
N LEU A 926 -29.87 -17.56 18.61
CA LEU A 926 -29.88 -17.75 17.16
C LEU A 926 -30.06 -19.23 16.79
N GLY A 927 -31.04 -19.88 17.43
CA GLY A 927 -31.31 -21.31 17.25
C GLY A 927 -31.63 -21.68 15.80
N GLU A 928 -32.39 -20.83 15.09
CA GLU A 928 -32.71 -21.07 13.68
C GLU A 928 -31.48 -21.06 12.76
N VAL A 929 -30.47 -20.23 13.08
CA VAL A 929 -29.22 -20.14 12.33
C VAL A 929 -28.36 -21.37 12.62
N ALA A 930 -28.27 -21.76 13.90
CA ALA A 930 -27.53 -22.93 14.36
C ALA A 930 -28.02 -24.21 13.65
N ASP A 931 -29.33 -24.38 13.52
CA ASP A 931 -29.94 -25.55 12.88
C ASP A 931 -29.67 -25.62 11.36
N GLY A 932 -29.35 -24.48 10.73
CA GLY A 932 -28.94 -24.41 9.32
C GLY A 932 -27.47 -24.72 9.06
N ILE A 933 -26.58 -24.59 10.05
CA ILE A 933 -25.12 -24.78 9.85
C ILE A 933 -24.75 -26.16 9.27
N PRO A 934 -25.40 -27.28 9.66
CA PRO A 934 -25.10 -28.59 9.06
C PRO A 934 -25.40 -28.69 7.56
N THR A 935 -26.33 -27.89 7.04
CA THR A 935 -26.70 -27.88 5.62
C THR A 935 -25.88 -26.85 4.84
N SER A 936 -25.62 -25.68 5.41
CA SER A 936 -24.75 -24.67 4.80
C SER A 936 -24.18 -23.71 5.84
N ILE A 937 -22.85 -23.66 5.92
CA ILE A 937 -22.13 -22.67 6.75
C ILE A 937 -22.42 -21.23 6.30
N TRP A 938 -22.85 -21.04 5.04
CA TRP A 938 -23.21 -19.73 4.51
C TRP A 938 -24.48 -19.15 5.12
N ILE A 939 -25.32 -19.96 5.78
CA ILE A 939 -26.47 -19.46 6.55
C ILE A 939 -25.96 -18.59 7.69
N GLY A 940 -24.97 -19.07 8.46
CA GLY A 940 -24.31 -18.29 9.50
C GLY A 940 -23.44 -17.15 8.94
N LEU A 941 -22.63 -17.42 7.91
CA LEU A 941 -21.74 -16.40 7.31
C LEU A 941 -22.50 -15.27 6.58
N ASN A 942 -23.78 -15.43 6.26
CA ASN A 942 -24.63 -14.38 5.66
C ASN A 942 -25.60 -13.73 6.66
N ASP A 943 -25.82 -14.29 7.85
CA ASP A 943 -26.66 -13.66 8.87
C ASP A 943 -25.91 -12.50 9.58
N PRO A 944 -26.40 -11.24 9.50
CA PRO A 944 -25.75 -10.06 10.07
C PRO A 944 -25.54 -10.13 11.59
N ARG A 945 -26.34 -10.94 12.29
CA ARG A 945 -26.31 -11.11 13.75
C ARG A 945 -25.12 -11.96 14.20
N VAL A 946 -24.60 -12.83 13.33
CA VAL A 946 -23.43 -13.68 13.60
C VAL A 946 -22.15 -12.87 13.46
N GLN A 947 -21.46 -12.64 14.58
CA GLN A 947 -20.25 -11.81 14.69
C GLN A 947 -19.29 -12.43 15.73
N GLY A 948 -18.04 -11.97 15.79
CA GLY A 948 -17.09 -12.42 16.81
C GLY A 948 -16.68 -13.89 16.66
N VAL A 949 -16.63 -14.62 17.76
CA VAL A 949 -16.12 -16.01 17.82
C VAL A 949 -16.89 -16.95 16.88
N PRO A 950 -18.24 -16.98 16.86
CA PRO A 950 -18.98 -17.80 15.89
C PRO A 950 -18.60 -17.53 14.43
N PHE A 951 -18.37 -16.27 14.07
CA PHE A 951 -17.97 -15.90 12.72
C PHE A 951 -16.55 -16.39 12.38
N GLU A 952 -15.62 -16.29 13.33
CA GLU A 952 -14.25 -16.81 13.18
C GLU A 952 -14.22 -18.33 13.03
N GLN A 953 -15.04 -19.04 13.82
CA GLN A 953 -15.21 -20.49 13.72
C GLN A 953 -15.77 -20.90 12.36
N LEU A 954 -16.83 -20.24 11.87
CA LEU A 954 -17.39 -20.50 10.53
C LEU A 954 -16.37 -20.18 9.41
N SER A 955 -15.59 -19.12 9.56
CA SER A 955 -14.53 -18.76 8.59
C SER A 955 -13.40 -19.80 8.57
N ARG A 956 -13.05 -20.35 9.73
CA ARG A 956 -12.11 -21.47 9.84
C ARG A 956 -12.69 -22.73 9.22
N MET A 957 -13.96 -23.03 9.46
CA MET A 957 -14.66 -24.14 8.81
C MET A 957 -14.67 -24.00 7.29
N LEU A 958 -14.91 -22.81 6.72
CA LEU A 958 -14.80 -22.58 5.27
C LEU A 958 -13.38 -22.88 4.75
N THR A 959 -12.35 -22.50 5.51
CA THR A 959 -10.95 -22.78 5.17
C THR A 959 -10.64 -24.28 5.15
N ILE A 960 -11.18 -25.04 6.12
CA ILE A 960 -11.06 -26.51 6.20
C ILE A 960 -11.98 -27.23 5.19
N GLY A 961 -13.16 -26.67 4.93
CA GLY A 961 -14.30 -27.08 4.08
C GLY A 961 -14.67 -28.56 4.15
N GLN A 962 -15.20 -29.11 3.05
CA GLN A 962 -15.78 -30.46 3.07
C GLN A 962 -15.39 -31.35 1.87
N ALA A 963 -15.69 -32.64 2.00
CA ALA A 963 -15.55 -33.63 0.92
C ALA A 963 -16.56 -33.36 -0.20
N THR A 964 -16.23 -33.81 -1.41
CA THR A 964 -17.10 -33.73 -2.60
C THR A 964 -17.20 -35.09 -3.28
N ALA A 965 -18.40 -35.47 -3.70
CA ALA A 965 -18.68 -36.67 -4.47
C ALA A 965 -19.48 -36.35 -5.72
N VAL A 966 -19.39 -37.19 -6.74
CA VAL A 966 -20.17 -37.08 -7.98
C VAL A 966 -20.97 -38.35 -8.19
N PHE A 967 -22.27 -38.20 -8.40
CA PHE A 967 -23.20 -39.30 -8.61
C PHE A 967 -23.84 -39.25 -10.00
N LEU A 968 -24.15 -40.42 -10.55
CA LEU A 968 -24.91 -40.62 -11.77
C LEU A 968 -26.27 -41.27 -11.43
N SER A 969 -27.34 -40.76 -12.00
CA SER A 969 -28.70 -41.28 -11.82
C SER A 969 -29.56 -41.03 -13.06
N ASP A 970 -30.68 -41.76 -13.20
CA ASP A 970 -31.62 -41.58 -14.31
C ASP A 970 -32.45 -40.29 -14.18
N ARG A 971 -32.50 -39.71 -12.97
CA ARG A 971 -33.27 -38.50 -12.63
C ARG A 971 -32.53 -37.65 -11.61
N GLU A 972 -32.93 -36.39 -11.47
CA GLU A 972 -32.41 -35.51 -10.43
C GLU A 972 -32.63 -36.10 -9.02
N LEU A 973 -31.64 -35.94 -8.15
CA LEU A 973 -31.67 -36.44 -6.78
C LEU A 973 -32.59 -35.56 -5.91
N GLY A 974 -33.89 -35.85 -5.93
CA GLY A 974 -34.86 -35.16 -5.08
C GLY A 974 -34.65 -35.43 -3.58
N GLY A 975 -34.78 -34.40 -2.75
CA GLY A 975 -34.76 -34.51 -1.28
C GLY A 975 -33.40 -34.26 -0.59
N LEU A 976 -32.37 -33.86 -1.34
CA LEU A 976 -31.03 -33.47 -0.84
C LEU A 976 -30.93 -31.97 -0.50
#